data_AF-A0A4R6QZG4-F1
#
_entry.id   AF-A0A4R6QZG4-F1
#
_cell.length_a   1.000
_cell.length_b   1.000
_cell.length_c   1.000
_cell.angle_alpha   90.00
_cell.angle_beta   90.00
_cell.angle_gamma   90.00
#
_symmetry.space_group_name_H-M   'P 1'
#
loop_
_entity.id
_entity.type
_entity.pdbx_description
1 polymer ?
#
loop_
_entity_poly.entity_id
_entity_poly.type
_entity_poly.pdbx_seq_one_letter_code
_entity_poly.pdbx_strand_id
1 'polypeptide(L)'
;MFDHFVKALRRCLRHPFGAGASSMASLTCLGLLTVSLSAQAQIVTESPEVIYTGVDAQPLRDKATQLGSAAAIYEYLHNTLEYSPYHGSRSGSINTFMGRRGSDVDISSTLIAMLRSQRIPARYAVGTVRIPASQVTNWLGVPHLDTAIEVLKSQGIQGVVLSTDRSTVDMEHVWAEAFIPFDQYRGINTVSPSVDCSVSANAGRCTWVALDASFKQKTYNGLNLDPYNAVTFDYTAYYNAIKNNDTTRRDKNPLAILEDQIGVWLRSNHPGKTLEDVEDTGQIIPLREGLLPASLPFQVVGNVRRYDTVAAHDAVVPNPEPKKWDKVVTVSMQICKPGSGASVSMGDATLSLVDVVTKKLTSVLESTQGGQVAEQVFRRGTEKVGGGYIDVSGGGGSITFGCPEGSKTPQLGMPYWITVEMDGAPSVVSGTPDRKISATYSAIIGGYYLVATGGESSNWSQVHRAADQLLSANDQYKIVYNPSESGCLTDGTNCTPYVDSNGNGWDASDTKLLDNSAALDALTGGLLYVGATQYYAKLREQFERADRLMKTRTPVLGFLGVVSSVYEAEYVDGTAFAILPGGLLIDMKGITIGGAYRTNEAAVNYSNRQFEFIGHIASSLEHEIWQELTGYDAVSTVRGIQMALANGATLLNPKKNATSDTLPGLYASFGFSTSAPSGFTYAPYTVFSTAPATWSSATSGSKFDTFLSTVSTSTDATQRLVGTYTYAPFNGLYGWTKCVADQVAAVNSYPATSTLTGSTCDGTPFSGTKATVLSVISNNWSGTIIPSYIGQNYFNYFDRNKGFSTSGRVFRALPSAADAHDALTVAGIRNDIYLRDTSQNWVEYLIPSKLTVGATYRFSVDVRKSYDTTNGQLTGISMSILNRSLSAGGGYVDTSSPAPSIQVRDADKPTEPIDDKKSASNINQGR
;
A
#
# COMPACT_ATOMS: atom_id res chain seq x y z
N MET A 1 36.71 -36.20 30.83
CA MET A 1 36.39 -34.74 30.79
C MET A 1 35.07 -34.43 31.51
N PHE A 2 34.02 -35.23 31.33
CA PHE A 2 32.75 -35.13 32.08
C PHE A 2 32.91 -35.22 33.62
N ASP A 3 33.86 -36.03 34.08
CA ASP A 3 34.06 -36.31 35.52
C ASP A 3 34.79 -35.19 36.30
N HIS A 4 35.47 -34.28 35.59
CA HIS A 4 36.03 -33.05 36.20
C HIS A 4 34.98 -31.94 36.31
N PHE A 5 34.03 -31.90 35.36
CA PHE A 5 32.92 -30.94 35.33
C PHE A 5 31.95 -31.15 36.51
N VAL A 6 31.65 -32.41 36.84
CA VAL A 6 30.74 -32.76 37.97
C VAL A 6 31.36 -32.46 39.34
N LYS A 7 32.70 -32.56 39.48
CA LYS A 7 33.41 -32.22 40.73
C LYS A 7 33.53 -30.71 40.97
N ALA A 8 33.60 -29.90 39.91
CA ALA A 8 33.61 -28.44 40.00
C ALA A 8 32.21 -27.89 40.37
N LEU A 9 31.13 -28.43 39.76
CA LEU A 9 29.75 -28.01 40.04
C LEU A 9 29.32 -28.29 41.49
N ARG A 10 29.76 -29.42 42.06
CA ARG A 10 29.45 -29.81 43.46
C ARG A 10 30.15 -28.94 44.52
N ARG A 11 31.21 -28.20 44.17
CA ARG A 11 31.90 -27.27 45.09
C ARG A 11 31.27 -25.88 45.12
N CYS A 12 30.61 -25.43 44.04
CA CYS A 12 29.90 -24.14 44.01
C CYS A 12 28.55 -24.15 44.76
N LEU A 13 27.92 -25.31 44.94
CA LEU A 13 26.55 -25.43 45.48
C LEU A 13 26.45 -25.69 47.00
N ARG A 14 27.55 -25.53 47.77
CA ARG A 14 27.54 -25.71 49.23
C ARG A 14 27.99 -24.44 49.97
N HIS A 15 27.17 -23.39 49.98
CA HIS A 15 27.10 -22.46 51.11
C HIS A 15 25.71 -21.80 51.18
N PRO A 16 25.10 -21.66 52.37
CA PRO A 16 23.74 -21.16 52.50
C PRO A 16 23.68 -19.62 52.47
N PHE A 17 22.66 -19.10 51.80
CA PHE A 17 22.31 -17.68 51.73
C PHE A 17 21.92 -17.12 53.11
N GLY A 18 22.53 -16.00 53.48
CA GLY A 18 22.09 -15.10 54.54
C GLY A 18 21.83 -13.69 53.96
N ALA A 19 20.78 -13.04 54.45
CA ALA A 19 20.12 -11.86 53.88
C ALA A 19 20.93 -10.55 53.88
N GLY A 20 20.64 -9.67 52.92
CA GLY A 20 20.85 -8.22 53.05
C GLY A 20 21.54 -7.50 51.87
N ALA A 21 20.76 -6.67 51.17
CA ALA A 21 21.11 -5.37 50.55
C ALA A 21 22.40 -5.17 49.70
N SER A 22 22.17 -4.73 48.46
CA SER A 22 22.87 -3.62 47.75
C SER A 22 24.27 -3.80 47.15
N SER A 23 24.29 -3.66 45.81
CA SER A 23 25.27 -2.96 44.95
C SER A 23 26.72 -3.46 44.80
N MET A 24 27.11 -3.59 43.52
CA MET A 24 28.47 -3.54 42.94
C MET A 24 29.58 -4.36 43.61
N ALA A 25 29.81 -5.58 43.09
CA ALA A 25 31.14 -6.12 42.77
C ALA A 25 31.01 -7.57 42.31
N SER A 26 31.21 -7.83 41.01
CA SER A 26 31.73 -9.12 40.47
C SER A 26 31.86 -9.01 38.95
N LEU A 27 32.77 -8.14 38.52
CA LEU A 27 33.22 -8.01 37.15
C LEU A 27 34.68 -8.49 37.09
N THR A 28 34.94 -9.77 37.36
CA THR A 28 36.29 -10.38 37.24
C THR A 28 36.25 -11.89 37.50
N CYS A 29 35.68 -12.69 36.59
CA CYS A 29 36.07 -14.12 36.45
C CYS A 29 35.50 -14.84 35.21
N LEU A 30 35.37 -14.17 34.06
CA LEU A 30 35.08 -14.85 32.78
C LEU A 30 35.83 -14.23 31.59
N GLY A 31 37.00 -13.64 31.86
CA GLY A 31 38.02 -13.34 30.84
C GLY A 31 39.08 -14.44 30.86
N LEU A 32 39.45 -14.94 29.67
CA LEU A 32 40.42 -16.01 29.38
C LEU A 32 39.88 -17.45 29.41
N LEU A 33 39.00 -17.74 28.45
CA LEU A 33 39.01 -19.01 27.73
C LEU A 33 38.54 -18.77 26.27
N THR A 34 39.27 -17.94 25.55
CA THR A 34 39.29 -17.97 24.08
C THR A 34 40.08 -19.20 23.65
N VAL A 35 39.49 -20.38 23.83
CA VAL A 35 39.87 -21.53 23.02
C VAL A 35 39.14 -21.35 21.71
N SER A 36 39.92 -21.19 20.65
CA SER A 36 39.51 -21.25 19.26
C SER A 36 38.70 -22.53 19.02
N LEU A 37 37.38 -22.47 19.22
CA LEU A 37 36.48 -23.48 18.68
C LEU A 37 36.48 -23.25 17.17
N SER A 38 37.23 -24.10 16.49
CA SER A 38 37.10 -24.35 15.07
C SER A 38 35.61 -24.43 14.72
N ALA A 39 35.17 -23.60 13.76
CA ALA A 39 33.84 -23.64 13.18
C ALA A 39 33.62 -25.02 12.54
N GLN A 40 33.08 -25.96 13.30
CA GLN A 40 32.70 -27.28 12.82
C GLN A 40 31.39 -27.17 12.07
N ALA A 41 31.32 -27.81 10.90
CA ALA A 41 30.16 -27.82 10.03
C ALA A 41 29.03 -28.67 10.65
N GLN A 42 28.15 -28.02 11.39
CA GLN A 42 26.87 -28.61 11.80
C GLN A 42 25.81 -28.23 10.76
N ILE A 43 24.90 -29.15 10.42
CA ILE A 43 23.70 -28.79 9.66
C ILE A 43 22.87 -27.87 10.56
N VAL A 44 22.82 -26.60 10.18
CA VAL A 44 22.02 -25.59 10.87
C VAL A 44 20.54 -25.90 10.60
N THR A 45 19.72 -25.80 11.64
CA THR A 45 18.27 -25.89 11.55
C THR A 45 17.71 -24.83 10.60
N GLU A 46 16.46 -25.01 10.17
CA GLU A 46 15.77 -23.99 9.38
C GLU A 46 15.71 -22.63 10.09
N SER A 47 15.72 -21.58 9.28
CA SER A 47 15.45 -20.20 9.67
C SER A 47 14.31 -19.67 8.79
N PRO A 48 13.66 -18.54 9.15
CA PRO A 48 12.54 -18.00 8.36
C PRO A 48 12.85 -17.85 6.86
N GLU A 49 14.07 -17.47 6.52
CA GLU A 49 14.55 -17.31 5.14
C GLU A 49 15.10 -18.59 4.48
N VAL A 50 15.50 -19.59 5.26
CA VAL A 50 16.02 -20.88 4.77
C VAL A 50 15.10 -22.01 5.20
N ILE A 51 14.02 -22.20 4.45
CA ILE A 51 13.09 -23.33 4.58
C ILE A 51 13.41 -24.36 3.49
N TYR A 52 13.57 -25.61 3.89
CA TYR A 52 13.82 -26.77 3.03
C TYR A 52 13.02 -28.02 3.45
N THR A 53 12.20 -27.96 4.49
CA THR A 53 11.28 -29.01 4.97
C THR A 53 9.81 -28.57 4.82
N GLY A 54 8.87 -29.49 5.04
CA GLY A 54 7.43 -29.20 4.89
C GLY A 54 6.92 -29.20 3.44
N VAL A 55 5.62 -28.96 3.27
CA VAL A 55 4.91 -29.06 1.98
C VAL A 55 5.34 -27.98 1.00
N ASP A 56 5.50 -26.74 1.44
CA ASP A 56 5.86 -25.61 0.58
C ASP A 56 7.27 -25.74 -0.01
N ALA A 57 8.17 -26.45 0.68
CA ALA A 57 9.53 -26.72 0.21
C ALA A 57 9.68 -27.99 -0.62
N GLN A 58 8.60 -28.75 -0.84
CA GLN A 58 8.63 -29.99 -1.63
C GLN A 58 9.20 -29.77 -3.04
N PRO A 59 8.76 -28.77 -3.84
CA PRO A 59 9.32 -28.55 -5.18
C PRO A 59 10.82 -28.27 -5.18
N LEU A 60 11.30 -27.52 -4.19
CA LEU A 60 12.71 -27.20 -4.01
C LEU A 60 13.52 -28.46 -3.68
N ARG A 61 13.03 -29.30 -2.76
CA ARG A 61 13.68 -30.57 -2.39
C ARG A 61 13.74 -31.55 -3.56
N ASP A 62 12.61 -31.74 -4.25
CA ASP A 62 12.53 -32.67 -5.37
C ASP A 62 13.51 -32.25 -6.47
N LYS A 63 13.61 -30.95 -6.72
CA LYS A 63 14.59 -30.44 -7.68
C LYS A 63 16.03 -30.65 -7.21
N ALA A 64 16.32 -30.42 -5.93
CA ALA A 64 17.66 -30.66 -5.38
C ALA A 64 18.05 -32.15 -5.47
N THR A 65 17.12 -33.06 -5.17
CA THR A 65 17.31 -34.51 -5.32
C THR A 65 17.47 -34.94 -6.77
N GLN A 66 16.68 -34.35 -7.69
CA GLN A 66 16.82 -34.60 -9.13
C GLN A 66 18.22 -34.20 -9.65
N LEU A 67 18.75 -33.07 -9.20
CA LEU A 67 20.06 -32.56 -9.62
C LEU A 67 21.22 -33.35 -9.00
N GLY A 68 21.04 -33.92 -7.82
CA GLY A 68 21.90 -34.96 -7.22
C GLY A 68 23.30 -34.53 -6.78
N SER A 69 23.76 -33.31 -7.12
CA SER A 69 25.09 -32.82 -6.78
C SER A 69 25.10 -31.31 -6.49
N ALA A 70 26.07 -30.85 -5.68
CA ALA A 70 26.23 -29.42 -5.40
C ALA A 70 26.49 -28.59 -6.66
N ALA A 71 27.26 -29.13 -7.61
CA ALA A 71 27.54 -28.46 -8.89
C ALA A 71 26.27 -28.25 -9.72
N ALA A 72 25.47 -29.30 -9.89
CA ALA A 72 24.22 -29.21 -10.63
C ALA A 72 23.19 -28.28 -9.97
N ILE A 73 23.13 -28.26 -8.63
CA ILE A 73 22.30 -27.31 -7.88
C ILE A 73 22.74 -25.86 -8.12
N TYR A 74 24.04 -25.59 -8.01
CA TYR A 74 24.61 -24.26 -8.25
C TYR A 74 24.34 -23.77 -9.68
N GLU A 75 24.66 -24.59 -10.69
CA GLU A 75 24.45 -24.26 -12.10
C GLU A 75 22.97 -24.04 -12.42
N TYR A 76 22.08 -24.89 -11.89
CA TYR A 76 20.64 -24.71 -12.06
C TYR A 76 20.19 -23.34 -11.55
N LEU A 77 20.55 -22.95 -10.33
CA LEU A 77 20.15 -21.66 -9.78
C LEU A 77 20.76 -20.48 -10.55
N HIS A 78 22.05 -20.55 -10.89
CA HIS A 78 22.70 -19.51 -11.69
C HIS A 78 21.98 -19.28 -13.03
N ASN A 79 21.63 -20.37 -13.71
CA ASN A 79 21.08 -20.36 -15.06
C ASN A 79 19.58 -20.07 -15.14
N THR A 80 18.84 -20.22 -14.04
CA THR A 80 17.36 -20.14 -14.06
C THR A 80 16.76 -19.04 -13.21
N LEU A 81 17.49 -18.49 -12.23
CA LEU A 81 17.00 -17.41 -11.38
C LEU A 81 17.46 -16.05 -11.90
N GLU A 82 16.58 -15.06 -11.88
CA GLU A 82 16.89 -13.66 -12.19
C GLU A 82 17.33 -12.89 -10.94
N TYR A 83 18.31 -11.99 -11.09
CA TYR A 83 18.77 -11.13 -10.00
C TYR A 83 17.93 -9.85 -9.94
N SER A 84 17.46 -9.49 -8.74
CA SER A 84 16.78 -8.23 -8.45
C SER A 84 17.57 -7.43 -7.41
N PRO A 85 17.98 -6.19 -7.71
CA PRO A 85 18.99 -5.47 -6.92
C PRO A 85 18.43 -4.80 -5.66
N TYR A 86 17.55 -5.47 -4.89
CA TYR A 86 17.06 -4.95 -3.60
C TYR A 86 17.90 -5.45 -2.43
N HIS A 87 17.99 -4.63 -1.38
CA HIS A 87 18.75 -4.97 -0.18
C HIS A 87 18.00 -5.92 0.76
N GLY A 88 18.70 -6.95 1.24
CA GLY A 88 18.24 -7.85 2.30
C GLY A 88 17.36 -9.00 1.81
N SER A 89 16.77 -9.72 2.76
CA SER A 89 15.86 -10.85 2.50
C SER A 89 14.41 -10.37 2.55
N ARG A 90 13.67 -10.64 1.47
CA ARG A 90 12.24 -10.33 1.36
C ARG A 90 11.43 -11.51 0.83
N SER A 91 12.08 -12.40 0.09
CA SER A 91 11.47 -13.51 -0.62
C SER A 91 11.74 -14.86 0.07
N GLY A 92 12.92 -15.05 0.67
CA GLY A 92 13.32 -16.31 1.27
C GLY A 92 13.49 -17.45 0.24
N SER A 93 13.83 -18.65 0.70
CA SER A 93 14.17 -19.79 -0.15
C SER A 93 13.01 -20.25 -1.04
N ILE A 94 11.80 -20.33 -0.50
CA ILE A 94 10.64 -20.91 -1.20
C ILE A 94 10.15 -20.00 -2.32
N ASN A 95 9.85 -18.75 -1.99
CA ASN A 95 9.29 -17.82 -2.96
C ASN A 95 10.31 -17.47 -4.04
N THR A 96 11.61 -17.42 -3.71
CA THR A 96 12.70 -17.20 -4.68
C THR A 96 12.87 -18.36 -5.64
N PHE A 97 12.82 -19.61 -5.14
CA PHE A 97 12.89 -20.81 -5.98
C PHE A 97 11.71 -20.87 -6.95
N MET A 98 10.49 -20.72 -6.44
CA MET A 98 9.27 -20.84 -7.26
C MET A 98 9.07 -19.63 -8.18
N GLY A 99 9.37 -18.43 -7.72
CA GLY A 99 9.31 -17.19 -8.50
C GLY A 99 10.50 -16.97 -9.44
N ARG A 100 11.52 -17.84 -9.37
CA ARG A 100 12.76 -17.80 -10.17
C ARG A 100 13.46 -16.43 -10.12
N ARG A 101 13.43 -15.75 -8.97
CA ARG A 101 13.96 -14.38 -8.85
C ARG A 101 14.20 -13.98 -7.39
N GLY A 102 15.27 -13.24 -7.12
CA GLY A 102 15.56 -12.73 -5.78
C GLY A 102 16.75 -11.78 -5.71
N SER A 103 17.00 -11.23 -4.52
CA SER A 103 18.25 -10.54 -4.18
C SER A 103 19.41 -11.54 -4.05
N ASP A 104 20.61 -11.02 -3.81
CA ASP A 104 21.77 -11.84 -3.49
C ASP A 104 21.59 -12.64 -2.19
N VAL A 105 20.96 -12.04 -1.18
CA VAL A 105 20.56 -12.73 0.07
C VAL A 105 19.52 -13.82 -0.22
N ASP A 106 18.47 -13.53 -0.99
CA ASP A 106 17.38 -14.47 -1.23
C ASP A 106 17.77 -15.64 -2.16
N ILE A 107 18.60 -15.38 -3.18
CA ILE A 107 19.18 -16.42 -4.04
C ILE A 107 20.15 -17.29 -3.22
N SER A 108 20.98 -16.68 -2.36
CA SER A 108 21.85 -17.43 -1.43
C SER A 108 21.03 -18.28 -0.47
N SER A 109 19.90 -17.76 0.04
CA SER A 109 18.97 -18.50 0.91
C SER A 109 18.42 -19.75 0.21
N THR A 110 18.06 -19.63 -1.07
CA THR A 110 17.59 -20.74 -1.91
C THR A 110 18.68 -21.79 -2.13
N LEU A 111 19.90 -21.35 -2.46
CA LEU A 111 21.04 -22.25 -2.66
C LEU A 111 21.38 -23.00 -1.37
N ILE A 112 21.43 -22.30 -0.23
CA ILE A 112 21.66 -22.89 1.09
C ILE A 112 20.55 -23.90 1.42
N ALA A 113 19.27 -23.57 1.19
CA ALA A 113 18.14 -24.47 1.42
C ALA A 113 18.24 -25.76 0.59
N MET A 114 18.54 -25.65 -0.71
CA MET A 114 18.71 -26.81 -1.59
C MET A 114 19.88 -27.68 -1.15
N LEU A 115 21.03 -27.09 -0.81
CA LEU A 115 22.21 -27.83 -0.34
C LEU A 115 21.94 -28.53 1.01
N ARG A 116 21.36 -27.82 1.99
CA ARG A 116 21.03 -28.37 3.31
C ARG A 116 20.00 -29.49 3.20
N SER A 117 19.06 -29.44 2.25
CA SER A 117 18.12 -30.54 1.98
C SER A 117 18.83 -31.86 1.57
N GLN A 118 20.00 -31.75 0.94
CA GLN A 118 20.86 -32.88 0.54
C GLN A 118 21.93 -33.19 1.60
N ARG A 119 21.78 -32.69 2.83
CA ARG A 119 22.75 -32.81 3.94
C ARG A 119 24.13 -32.20 3.65
N ILE A 120 24.20 -31.20 2.79
CA ILE A 120 25.43 -30.45 2.54
C ILE A 120 25.42 -29.20 3.45
N PRO A 121 26.36 -29.05 4.40
CA PRO A 121 26.43 -27.85 5.21
C PRO A 121 26.71 -26.63 4.32
N ALA A 122 25.88 -25.60 4.47
CA ALA A 122 25.98 -24.37 3.69
C ALA A 122 25.66 -23.17 4.59
N ARG A 123 26.27 -22.01 4.32
CA ARG A 123 26.10 -20.77 5.10
C ARG A 123 26.25 -19.53 4.22
N TYR A 124 25.88 -18.36 4.75
CA TYR A 124 26.10 -17.08 4.08
C TYR A 124 27.53 -16.60 4.26
N ALA A 125 28.04 -15.92 3.24
CA ALA A 125 29.22 -15.09 3.29
C ALA A 125 28.92 -13.72 2.68
N VAL A 126 29.47 -12.66 3.27
CA VAL A 126 29.30 -11.28 2.82
C VAL A 126 30.63 -10.54 2.89
N GLY A 127 30.88 -9.68 1.92
CA GLY A 127 32.02 -8.77 1.88
C GLY A 127 31.83 -7.67 0.86
N THR A 128 32.83 -6.79 0.73
CA THR A 128 32.89 -5.82 -0.36
C THR A 128 33.44 -6.51 -1.59
N VAL A 129 32.73 -6.44 -2.70
CA VAL A 129 33.14 -6.99 -4.00
C VAL A 129 33.54 -5.86 -4.93
N ARG A 130 34.58 -6.07 -5.72
CA ARG A 130 35.05 -5.16 -6.77
C ARG A 130 34.76 -5.76 -8.12
N ILE A 131 33.90 -5.09 -8.89
CA ILE A 131 33.38 -5.57 -10.17
C ILE A 131 33.79 -4.57 -11.27
N PRO A 132 34.34 -5.02 -12.41
CA PRO A 132 34.54 -4.18 -13.58
C PRO A 132 33.25 -3.45 -14.01
N ALA A 133 33.36 -2.17 -14.35
CA ALA A 133 32.21 -1.33 -14.70
C ALA A 133 31.36 -1.92 -15.83
N SER A 134 31.99 -2.54 -16.84
CA SER A 134 31.30 -3.22 -17.94
C SER A 134 30.50 -4.45 -17.51
N GLN A 135 30.95 -5.16 -16.47
CA GLN A 135 30.24 -6.29 -15.93
C GLN A 135 29.05 -5.85 -15.07
N VAL A 136 29.14 -4.71 -14.38
CA VAL A 136 28.02 -4.12 -13.62
C VAL A 136 26.89 -3.68 -14.57
N THR A 137 27.22 -2.93 -15.62
CA THR A 137 26.22 -2.49 -16.61
C THR A 137 25.56 -3.66 -17.32
N ASN A 138 26.34 -4.69 -17.68
CA ASN A 138 25.83 -5.93 -18.26
C ASN A 138 24.90 -6.69 -17.30
N TRP A 139 25.32 -6.87 -16.06
CA TRP A 139 24.58 -7.63 -15.04
C TRP A 139 23.21 -7.00 -14.74
N LEU A 140 23.15 -5.66 -14.66
CA LEU A 140 21.91 -4.93 -14.39
C LEU A 140 21.05 -4.69 -15.64
N GLY A 141 21.59 -4.92 -16.84
CA GLY A 141 20.92 -4.59 -18.10
C GLY A 141 20.72 -3.08 -18.30
N VAL A 142 21.65 -2.27 -17.77
CA VAL A 142 21.62 -0.81 -17.87
C VAL A 142 22.87 -0.37 -18.64
N PRO A 143 22.73 0.11 -19.89
CA PRO A 143 23.87 0.45 -20.76
C PRO A 143 24.84 1.49 -20.19
N HIS A 144 24.35 2.42 -19.37
CA HIS A 144 25.14 3.53 -18.83
C HIS A 144 25.45 3.37 -17.33
N LEU A 145 26.73 3.53 -16.99
CA LEU A 145 27.29 3.25 -15.66
C LEU A 145 26.71 4.14 -14.56
N ASP A 146 26.53 5.44 -14.79
CA ASP A 146 26.01 6.35 -13.76
C ASP A 146 24.56 6.01 -13.40
N THR A 147 23.73 5.65 -14.39
CA THR A 147 22.37 5.14 -14.14
C THR A 147 22.39 3.80 -13.42
N ALA A 148 23.31 2.89 -13.76
CA ALA A 148 23.49 1.62 -13.06
C ALA A 148 23.83 1.82 -11.57
N ILE A 149 24.71 2.77 -11.26
CA ILE A 149 25.06 3.16 -9.88
C ILE A 149 23.85 3.76 -9.15
N GLU A 150 23.09 4.63 -9.81
CA GLU A 150 21.89 5.23 -9.23
C GLU A 150 20.83 4.15 -8.90
N VAL A 151 20.65 3.16 -9.77
CA VAL A 151 19.74 2.02 -9.53
C VAL A 151 20.15 1.26 -8.27
N LEU A 152 21.44 0.90 -8.12
CA LEU A 152 21.94 0.21 -6.91
C LEU A 152 21.75 1.05 -5.65
N LYS A 153 22.08 2.34 -5.70
CA LYS A 153 21.93 3.26 -4.56
C LYS A 153 20.47 3.46 -4.16
N SER A 154 19.58 3.63 -5.13
CA SER A 154 18.15 3.85 -4.88
C SER A 154 17.49 2.66 -4.19
N GLN A 155 18.03 1.45 -4.38
CA GLN A 155 17.61 0.20 -3.75
C GLN A 155 18.26 -0.08 -2.40
N GLY A 156 19.15 0.80 -1.94
CA GLY A 156 19.81 0.66 -0.65
C GLY A 156 20.97 -0.33 -0.66
N ILE A 157 21.59 -0.63 -1.80
CA ILE A 157 22.81 -1.45 -1.83
C ILE A 157 23.95 -0.68 -1.16
N GLN A 158 24.60 -1.31 -0.18
CA GLN A 158 25.57 -0.65 0.69
C GLN A 158 26.95 -0.57 0.02
N GLY A 159 27.69 0.49 0.35
CA GLY A 159 29.09 0.63 -0.08
C GLY A 159 29.31 0.80 -1.58
N VAL A 160 28.30 1.23 -2.35
CA VAL A 160 28.41 1.46 -3.81
C VAL A 160 29.36 2.63 -4.09
N VAL A 161 30.59 2.31 -4.47
CA VAL A 161 31.67 3.27 -4.74
C VAL A 161 32.23 3.05 -6.15
N LEU A 162 32.16 4.07 -6.99
CA LEU A 162 32.81 4.09 -8.30
C LEU A 162 34.28 4.50 -8.14
N SER A 163 35.20 3.74 -8.74
CA SER A 163 36.63 4.09 -8.74
C SER A 163 36.89 5.42 -9.47
N THR A 164 37.97 6.12 -9.10
CA THR A 164 38.33 7.43 -9.69
C THR A 164 38.52 7.38 -11.20
N ASP A 165 39.06 6.27 -11.72
CA ASP A 165 39.24 5.99 -13.15
C ASP A 165 37.97 5.41 -13.81
N ARG A 166 36.91 5.20 -13.04
CA ARG A 166 35.60 4.66 -13.43
C ARG A 166 35.67 3.23 -14.01
N SER A 167 36.75 2.50 -13.76
CA SER A 167 36.97 1.15 -14.29
C SER A 167 36.28 0.05 -13.46
N THR A 168 36.03 0.29 -12.18
CA THR A 168 35.44 -0.68 -11.25
C THR A 168 34.42 -0.05 -10.30
N VAL A 169 33.48 -0.85 -9.84
CA VAL A 169 32.53 -0.49 -8.78
C VAL A 169 32.73 -1.44 -7.61
N ASP A 170 32.89 -0.87 -6.41
CA ASP A 170 32.88 -1.60 -5.15
C ASP A 170 31.47 -1.56 -4.55
N MET A 171 30.99 -2.66 -3.97
CA MET A 171 29.71 -2.72 -3.23
C MET A 171 29.69 -3.88 -2.23
N GLU A 172 28.83 -3.82 -1.21
CA GLU A 172 28.53 -4.99 -0.37
C GLU A 172 27.73 -6.03 -1.20
N HIS A 173 28.10 -7.31 -1.05
CA HIS A 173 27.41 -8.39 -1.76
C HIS A 173 27.46 -9.71 -0.96
N VAL A 174 26.41 -10.52 -1.10
CA VAL A 174 26.21 -11.77 -0.39
C VAL A 174 26.27 -12.97 -1.32
N TRP A 175 26.95 -14.03 -0.89
CA TRP A 175 27.00 -15.33 -1.58
C TRP A 175 26.88 -16.49 -0.58
N ALA A 176 26.74 -17.72 -1.08
CA ALA A 176 26.74 -18.92 -0.24
C ALA A 176 28.13 -19.56 -0.18
N GLU A 177 28.50 -20.14 0.95
CA GLU A 177 29.61 -21.09 1.05
C GLU A 177 29.05 -22.49 1.30
N ALA A 178 29.52 -23.50 0.57
CA ALA A 178 29.18 -24.91 0.77
C ALA A 178 30.39 -25.68 1.32
N PHE A 179 30.19 -26.52 2.34
CA PHE A 179 31.25 -27.34 2.94
C PHE A 179 31.25 -28.73 2.31
N ILE A 180 32.23 -28.98 1.45
CA ILE A 180 32.23 -30.13 0.55
C ILE A 180 33.64 -30.69 0.36
N PRO A 181 33.79 -31.96 -0.07
CA PRO A 181 35.08 -32.53 -0.41
C PRO A 181 35.50 -32.07 -1.81
N PHE A 182 35.98 -30.83 -1.91
CA PHE A 182 36.19 -30.12 -3.18
C PHE A 182 37.06 -30.87 -4.19
N ASP A 183 38.09 -31.57 -3.73
CA ASP A 183 38.95 -32.40 -4.60
C ASP A 183 38.18 -33.52 -5.31
N GLN A 184 37.10 -34.04 -4.70
CA GLN A 184 36.22 -35.05 -5.33
C GLN A 184 35.40 -34.44 -6.45
N TYR A 185 34.82 -33.27 -6.21
CA TYR A 185 34.05 -32.53 -7.22
C TYR A 185 34.91 -32.08 -8.40
N ARG A 186 36.22 -31.92 -8.20
CA ARG A 186 37.20 -31.57 -9.23
C ARG A 186 37.85 -32.78 -9.91
N GLY A 187 37.44 -34.00 -9.57
CA GLY A 187 37.97 -35.24 -10.16
C GLY A 187 39.42 -35.56 -9.80
N ILE A 188 40.00 -34.88 -8.79
CA ILE A 188 41.39 -35.04 -8.38
C ILE A 188 41.56 -36.27 -7.47
N ASN A 189 40.55 -36.56 -6.64
CA ASN A 189 40.57 -37.68 -5.68
C ASN A 189 39.20 -38.38 -5.62
N THR A 190 38.91 -39.33 -6.52
CA THR A 190 37.67 -40.13 -6.44
C THR A 190 37.77 -41.17 -5.33
N VAL A 191 37.27 -40.83 -4.14
CA VAL A 191 37.18 -41.78 -3.01
C VAL A 191 35.75 -42.31 -2.94
N SER A 192 35.60 -43.64 -2.99
CA SER A 192 34.32 -44.32 -2.79
C SER A 192 34.32 -45.01 -1.42
N PRO A 193 33.31 -44.78 -0.55
CA PRO A 193 32.12 -43.92 -0.76
C PRO A 193 32.44 -42.42 -0.67
N SER A 194 31.52 -41.59 -1.19
CA SER A 194 31.59 -40.12 -1.15
C SER A 194 31.77 -39.60 0.28
N VAL A 195 32.56 -38.54 0.46
CA VAL A 195 32.79 -37.96 1.79
C VAL A 195 31.59 -37.11 2.22
N ASP A 196 30.94 -37.52 3.30
CA ASP A 196 29.88 -36.75 3.95
C ASP A 196 30.48 -35.68 4.87
N CYS A 197 30.50 -34.44 4.41
CA CYS A 197 31.03 -33.30 5.14
C CYS A 197 30.13 -32.78 6.28
N SER A 198 28.92 -33.32 6.44
CA SER A 198 28.08 -33.04 7.61
C SER A 198 28.55 -33.75 8.87
N VAL A 199 29.40 -34.78 8.71
CA VAL A 199 29.99 -35.55 9.82
C VAL A 199 31.28 -34.89 10.26
N SER A 200 31.37 -34.50 11.54
CA SER A 200 32.53 -33.79 12.10
C SER A 200 33.87 -34.53 11.90
N ALA A 201 33.87 -35.86 11.90
CA ALA A 201 35.05 -36.69 11.64
C ALA A 201 35.63 -36.51 10.23
N ASN A 202 34.82 -36.08 9.26
CA ASN A 202 35.23 -35.87 7.87
C ASN A 202 35.70 -34.43 7.60
N ALA A 203 35.60 -33.51 8.56
CA ALA A 203 35.84 -32.09 8.34
C ALA A 203 37.23 -31.77 7.77
N GLY A 204 38.27 -32.53 8.14
CA GLY A 204 39.63 -32.36 7.60
C GLY A 204 39.78 -32.72 6.11
N ARG A 205 38.76 -33.30 5.49
CA ARG A 205 38.70 -33.68 4.06
C ARG A 205 37.78 -32.79 3.24
N CYS A 206 37.29 -31.72 3.86
CA CYS A 206 36.27 -30.84 3.32
C CYS A 206 36.79 -29.40 3.35
N THR A 207 36.32 -28.58 2.42
CA THR A 207 36.63 -27.15 2.38
C THR A 207 35.36 -26.36 2.08
N TRP A 208 35.35 -25.11 2.55
CA TRP A 208 34.30 -24.17 2.22
C TRP A 208 34.55 -23.61 0.83
N VAL A 209 33.58 -23.78 -0.07
CA VAL A 209 33.64 -23.32 -1.45
C VAL A 209 32.61 -22.22 -1.64
N ALA A 210 33.07 -21.06 -2.11
CA ALA A 210 32.23 -19.89 -2.36
C ALA A 210 31.45 -20.06 -3.67
N LEU A 211 30.13 -19.87 -3.61
CA LEU A 211 29.18 -20.07 -4.68
C LEU A 211 28.23 -18.87 -4.73
N ASP A 212 28.29 -18.11 -5.83
CA ASP A 212 27.39 -17.00 -6.08
C ASP A 212 26.54 -17.29 -7.32
N ALA A 213 25.26 -17.55 -7.09
CA ALA A 213 24.27 -17.81 -8.14
C ALA A 213 23.50 -16.54 -8.54
N SER A 214 23.77 -15.41 -7.89
CA SER A 214 23.11 -14.12 -8.14
C SER A 214 23.87 -13.28 -9.18
N PHE A 215 25.20 -13.34 -9.19
CA PHE A 215 26.02 -12.70 -10.22
C PHE A 215 25.94 -13.48 -11.53
N LYS A 216 25.55 -12.80 -12.62
CA LYS A 216 25.44 -13.40 -13.95
C LYS A 216 25.71 -12.37 -15.04
N GLN A 217 26.35 -12.81 -16.11
CA GLN A 217 26.52 -12.01 -17.32
C GLN A 217 25.47 -12.44 -18.36
N LYS A 218 24.99 -11.48 -19.15
CA LYS A 218 23.96 -11.68 -20.17
C LYS A 218 24.46 -11.29 -21.55
N THR A 219 23.89 -11.94 -22.57
CA THR A 219 24.01 -11.52 -23.96
C THR A 219 22.76 -10.74 -24.35
N TYR A 220 22.95 -9.60 -25.01
CA TYR A 220 21.89 -8.68 -25.45
C TYR A 220 21.90 -8.61 -26.97
N ASN A 221 20.75 -8.29 -27.59
CA ASN A 221 20.61 -8.31 -29.04
C ASN A 221 21.37 -7.18 -29.76
N GLY A 222 21.73 -6.11 -29.04
CA GLY A 222 22.51 -4.99 -29.56
C GLY A 222 21.78 -4.10 -30.56
N LEU A 223 20.47 -4.26 -30.75
CA LEU A 223 19.66 -3.51 -31.73
C LEU A 223 19.41 -2.06 -31.30
N ASN A 224 19.45 -1.79 -29.99
CA ASN A 224 19.24 -0.48 -29.39
C ASN A 224 17.98 0.26 -29.90
N LEU A 225 16.86 -0.46 -29.98
CA LEU A 225 15.56 0.12 -30.36
C LEU A 225 14.99 0.91 -29.18
N ASP A 226 14.75 2.20 -29.37
CA ASP A 226 14.25 3.09 -28.32
C ASP A 226 13.01 3.88 -28.80
N PRO A 227 11.79 3.44 -28.45
CA PRO A 227 10.56 4.12 -28.85
C PRO A 227 10.26 5.38 -28.03
N TYR A 228 11.07 5.70 -27.00
CA TYR A 228 10.70 6.68 -25.98
C TYR A 228 10.32 8.05 -26.55
N ASN A 229 11.06 8.55 -27.53
CA ASN A 229 10.78 9.85 -28.17
C ASN A 229 9.80 9.74 -29.38
N ALA A 230 9.50 8.54 -29.85
CA ALA A 230 8.68 8.31 -31.05
C ALA A 230 7.21 7.98 -30.73
N VAL A 231 6.98 7.29 -29.62
CA VAL A 231 5.64 6.93 -29.14
C VAL A 231 5.25 7.88 -28.02
N THR A 232 3.99 8.30 -27.91
CA THR A 232 3.45 9.09 -26.79
C THR A 232 2.10 8.51 -26.34
N PHE A 233 1.90 8.37 -25.03
CA PHE A 233 0.63 7.91 -24.46
C PHE A 233 -0.37 9.08 -24.41
N ASP A 234 -1.52 8.92 -25.07
CA ASP A 234 -2.55 9.96 -25.11
C ASP A 234 -3.55 9.77 -23.95
N TYR A 235 -3.28 10.45 -22.84
CA TYR A 235 -4.16 10.44 -21.67
C TYR A 235 -5.54 11.04 -21.95
N THR A 236 -5.64 12.01 -22.87
CA THR A 236 -6.94 12.62 -23.19
C THR A 236 -7.83 11.62 -23.91
N ALA A 237 -7.29 10.90 -24.90
CA ALA A 237 -8.00 9.81 -25.56
C ALA A 237 -8.30 8.66 -24.60
N TYR A 238 -7.36 8.31 -23.71
CA TYR A 238 -7.55 7.27 -22.70
C TYR A 238 -8.71 7.58 -21.74
N TYR A 239 -8.76 8.79 -21.17
CA TYR A 239 -9.87 9.17 -20.29
C TYR A 239 -11.20 9.32 -21.01
N ASN A 240 -11.21 9.69 -22.29
CA ASN A 240 -12.44 9.77 -23.09
C ASN A 240 -12.78 8.45 -23.79
N ALA A 241 -12.08 7.34 -23.50
CA ALA A 241 -12.22 6.11 -24.27
C ALA A 241 -13.65 5.52 -24.21
N ILE A 242 -14.27 5.47 -23.03
CA ILE A 242 -15.66 5.02 -22.87
C ILE A 242 -16.62 6.02 -23.55
N LYS A 243 -16.45 7.32 -23.29
CA LYS A 243 -17.27 8.40 -23.88
C LYS A 243 -17.30 8.35 -25.41
N ASN A 244 -16.15 8.11 -26.03
CA ASN A 244 -15.98 8.09 -27.48
C ASN A 244 -16.17 6.70 -28.09
N ASN A 245 -16.49 5.68 -27.28
CA ASN A 245 -16.55 4.28 -27.69
C ASN A 245 -15.27 3.83 -28.44
N ASP A 246 -14.09 4.26 -27.95
CA ASP A 246 -12.80 3.91 -28.56
C ASP A 246 -12.39 2.49 -28.18
N THR A 247 -12.71 1.53 -29.06
CA THR A 247 -12.37 0.10 -28.89
C THR A 247 -10.87 -0.17 -28.85
N THR A 248 -10.02 0.80 -29.24
CA THR A 248 -8.57 0.63 -29.13
C THR A 248 -8.05 0.84 -27.71
N ARG A 249 -8.86 1.44 -26.81
CA ARG A 249 -8.47 1.84 -25.45
C ARG A 249 -9.46 1.43 -24.34
N ARG A 250 -10.77 1.50 -24.58
CA ARG A 250 -11.79 1.49 -23.50
C ARG A 250 -11.84 0.22 -22.66
N ASP A 251 -11.37 -0.90 -23.20
CA ASP A 251 -11.33 -2.21 -22.54
C ASP A 251 -9.89 -2.74 -22.41
N LYS A 252 -8.89 -1.85 -22.38
CA LYS A 252 -7.47 -2.22 -22.33
C LYS A 252 -6.73 -1.51 -21.21
N ASN A 253 -5.88 -2.28 -20.54
CA ASN A 253 -4.84 -1.78 -19.66
C ASN A 253 -3.89 -0.80 -20.39
N PRO A 254 -3.37 0.25 -19.72
CA PRO A 254 -2.39 1.18 -20.28
C PRO A 254 -1.19 0.52 -20.97
N LEU A 255 -0.64 -0.57 -20.42
CA LEU A 255 0.47 -1.30 -21.04
C LEU A 255 0.09 -1.89 -22.40
N ALA A 256 -1.08 -2.53 -22.50
CA ALA A 256 -1.55 -3.11 -23.76
C ALA A 256 -1.74 -2.04 -24.85
N ILE A 257 -2.20 -0.84 -24.46
CA ILE A 257 -2.29 0.31 -25.37
C ILE A 257 -0.89 0.75 -25.82
N LEU A 258 0.07 0.86 -24.89
CA LEU A 258 1.45 1.23 -25.21
C LEU A 258 2.11 0.21 -26.15
N GLU A 259 1.94 -1.09 -25.91
CA GLU A 259 2.46 -2.16 -26.74
C GLU A 259 1.89 -2.11 -28.16
N ASP A 260 0.58 -1.87 -28.30
CA ASP A 260 -0.05 -1.68 -29.61
C ASP A 260 0.55 -0.46 -30.34
N GLN A 261 0.81 0.65 -29.62
CA GLN A 261 1.44 1.85 -30.18
C GLN A 261 2.89 1.60 -30.61
N ILE A 262 3.69 0.91 -29.79
CA ILE A 262 5.07 0.52 -30.15
C ILE A 262 5.05 -0.44 -31.34
N GLY A 263 4.11 -1.38 -31.38
CA GLY A 263 3.94 -2.28 -32.52
C GLY A 263 3.62 -1.55 -33.83
N VAL A 264 2.83 -0.47 -33.79
CA VAL A 264 2.60 0.41 -34.95
C VAL A 264 3.88 1.14 -35.37
N TRP A 265 4.63 1.67 -34.41
CA TRP A 265 5.91 2.33 -34.66
C TRP A 265 6.94 1.37 -35.29
N LEU A 266 7.06 0.14 -34.76
CA LEU A 266 7.95 -0.90 -35.29
C LEU A 266 7.60 -1.27 -36.73
N ARG A 267 6.32 -1.53 -37.04
CA ARG A 267 5.91 -1.85 -38.42
C ARG A 267 6.25 -0.75 -39.41
N SER A 268 6.21 0.50 -38.97
CA SER A 268 6.44 1.66 -39.83
C SER A 268 7.93 2.01 -40.01
N ASN A 269 8.74 1.83 -38.96
CA ASN A 269 10.13 2.33 -38.91
C ASN A 269 11.18 1.22 -38.84
N HIS A 270 10.82 0.04 -38.32
CA HIS A 270 11.71 -1.10 -38.12
C HIS A 270 11.04 -2.42 -38.58
N PRO A 271 10.70 -2.59 -39.87
CA PRO A 271 10.01 -3.78 -40.35
C PRO A 271 10.74 -5.09 -39.99
N GLY A 272 9.98 -6.08 -39.53
CA GLY A 272 10.52 -7.38 -39.09
C GLY A 272 11.06 -7.40 -37.66
N LYS A 273 10.99 -6.29 -36.93
CA LYS A 273 11.28 -6.23 -35.48
C LYS A 273 10.02 -6.36 -34.64
N THR A 274 10.20 -6.92 -33.44
CA THR A 274 9.15 -7.30 -32.49
C THR A 274 9.23 -6.48 -31.20
N LEU A 275 8.24 -6.60 -30.33
CA LEU A 275 8.29 -5.97 -29.00
C LEU A 275 9.43 -6.57 -28.17
N GLU A 276 9.74 -7.84 -28.37
CA GLU A 276 10.80 -8.58 -27.69
C GLU A 276 12.18 -8.08 -28.11
N ASP A 277 12.34 -7.67 -29.38
CA ASP A 277 13.55 -6.99 -29.86
C ASP A 277 13.75 -5.63 -29.19
N VAL A 278 12.65 -4.92 -28.87
CA VAL A 278 12.69 -3.66 -28.12
C VAL A 278 12.96 -3.93 -26.66
N GLU A 279 12.30 -4.89 -26.04
CA GLU A 279 12.45 -5.20 -24.62
C GLU A 279 13.90 -5.58 -24.29
N ASP A 280 14.47 -6.50 -25.08
CA ASP A 280 15.84 -7.03 -24.94
C ASP A 280 16.18 -7.39 -23.47
N THR A 281 15.47 -8.38 -22.92
CA THR A 281 15.62 -8.84 -21.53
C THR A 281 17.01 -9.39 -21.19
N GLY A 282 17.78 -9.71 -22.22
CA GLY A 282 19.08 -10.36 -22.15
C GLY A 282 18.98 -11.84 -21.81
N GLN A 283 19.83 -12.66 -22.41
CA GLN A 283 19.93 -14.10 -22.12
C GLN A 283 21.11 -14.36 -21.19
N ILE A 284 20.87 -15.01 -20.05
CA ILE A 284 21.91 -15.45 -19.12
C ILE A 284 22.90 -16.34 -19.86
N ILE A 285 24.20 -16.06 -19.71
CA ILE A 285 25.27 -16.94 -20.19
C ILE A 285 25.31 -18.16 -19.27
N PRO A 286 24.92 -19.36 -19.76
CA PRO A 286 24.74 -20.50 -18.87
C PRO A 286 26.07 -21.13 -18.45
N LEU A 287 26.14 -21.58 -17.20
CA LEU A 287 27.21 -22.45 -16.70
C LEU A 287 26.84 -23.92 -16.94
N ARG A 288 27.76 -24.71 -17.50
CA ARG A 288 27.56 -26.15 -17.82
C ARG A 288 28.84 -26.96 -17.62
N GLU A 289 29.64 -26.57 -16.65
CA GLU A 289 30.97 -27.13 -16.43
C GLU A 289 30.91 -28.49 -15.72
N GLY A 290 29.81 -28.77 -14.99
CA GLY A 290 29.68 -29.94 -14.12
C GLY A 290 30.62 -29.91 -12.92
N LEU A 291 31.31 -28.79 -12.71
CA LEU A 291 32.34 -28.58 -11.70
C LEU A 291 32.02 -27.29 -10.93
N LEU A 292 32.30 -27.30 -9.64
CA LEU A 292 32.17 -26.09 -8.83
C LEU A 292 33.31 -25.10 -9.13
N PRO A 293 33.02 -23.79 -9.10
CA PRO A 293 34.00 -22.77 -9.41
C PRO A 293 35.20 -22.82 -8.45
N ALA A 294 36.39 -22.52 -8.98
CA ALA A 294 37.62 -22.41 -8.18
C ALA A 294 37.69 -21.11 -7.36
N SER A 295 36.98 -20.08 -7.81
CA SER A 295 36.91 -18.76 -7.20
C SER A 295 35.63 -18.04 -7.63
N LEU A 296 35.26 -16.99 -6.92
CA LEU A 296 34.18 -16.08 -7.33
C LEU A 296 34.52 -15.36 -8.65
N PRO A 297 33.49 -14.90 -9.40
CA PRO A 297 33.68 -14.23 -10.69
C PRO A 297 34.18 -12.78 -10.57
N PHE A 298 34.33 -12.28 -9.35
CA PHE A 298 34.80 -10.93 -9.02
C PHE A 298 35.85 -10.98 -7.88
N GLN A 299 36.53 -9.86 -7.68
CA GLN A 299 37.47 -9.72 -6.58
C GLN A 299 36.73 -9.39 -5.28
N VAL A 300 37.04 -10.11 -4.19
CA VAL A 300 36.59 -9.75 -2.83
C VAL A 300 37.65 -8.87 -2.19
N VAL A 301 37.24 -7.73 -1.66
CA VAL A 301 38.09 -6.74 -1.00
C VAL A 301 37.77 -6.72 0.51
N GLY A 302 38.82 -6.74 1.34
CA GLY A 302 38.67 -6.73 2.80
C GLY A 302 38.30 -8.10 3.39
N ASN A 303 37.68 -8.08 4.57
CA ASN A 303 37.36 -9.28 5.34
C ASN A 303 35.98 -9.84 4.96
N VAL A 304 35.90 -11.16 4.79
CA VAL A 304 34.63 -11.89 4.62
C VAL A 304 34.01 -12.21 5.97
N ARG A 305 32.77 -11.79 6.17
CA ARG A 305 31.95 -12.15 7.33
C ARG A 305 31.02 -13.31 6.96
N ARG A 306 30.70 -14.17 7.93
CA ARG A 306 29.97 -15.43 7.71
C ARG A 306 28.88 -15.61 8.73
N TYR A 307 27.74 -16.09 8.26
CA TYR A 307 26.53 -16.21 9.07
C TYR A 307 25.75 -17.45 8.69
N ASP A 308 25.17 -18.09 9.69
CA ASP A 308 24.34 -19.29 9.48
C ASP A 308 22.89 -18.95 9.16
N THR A 309 22.43 -17.76 9.57
CA THR A 309 21.08 -17.22 9.40
C THR A 309 21.11 -15.69 9.25
N VAL A 310 20.05 -15.10 8.70
CA VAL A 310 19.84 -13.63 8.66
C VAL A 310 19.82 -13.05 10.09
N ALA A 311 19.16 -13.71 11.04
CA ALA A 311 19.14 -13.27 12.43
C ALA A 311 20.55 -13.21 13.06
N ALA A 312 21.45 -14.14 12.72
CA ALA A 312 22.83 -14.13 13.19
C ALA A 312 23.64 -12.96 12.59
N HIS A 313 23.36 -12.59 11.34
CA HIS A 313 23.89 -11.35 10.74
C HIS A 313 23.40 -10.13 11.54
N ASP A 314 22.09 -10.00 11.70
CA ASP A 314 21.46 -8.82 12.29
C ASP A 314 21.76 -8.63 13.79
N ALA A 315 22.20 -9.68 14.48
CA ALA A 315 22.58 -9.63 15.90
C ALA A 315 23.96 -8.98 16.17
N VAL A 316 24.85 -8.95 15.18
CA VAL A 316 26.24 -8.43 15.35
C VAL A 316 26.53 -7.17 14.56
N VAL A 317 25.51 -6.66 13.87
CA VAL A 317 25.44 -5.37 13.17
C VAL A 317 25.57 -4.24 14.22
N PRO A 318 26.67 -3.44 14.25
CA PRO A 318 26.91 -2.36 15.25
C PRO A 318 25.82 -1.28 15.28
N ASN A 319 25.68 -0.45 16.32
CA ASN A 319 24.49 0.43 16.46
C ASN A 319 24.52 1.87 15.88
N PRO A 320 25.56 2.40 15.20
CA PRO A 320 25.35 3.65 14.46
C PRO A 320 24.97 3.40 12.99
N GLU A 321 25.65 2.49 12.27
CA GLU A 321 25.47 2.33 10.81
C GLU A 321 25.68 0.90 10.25
N PRO A 322 24.68 0.02 10.40
CA PRO A 322 24.62 -1.14 9.52
C PRO A 322 23.18 -1.59 9.26
N LYS A 323 22.94 -2.03 8.02
CA LYS A 323 21.60 -2.26 7.49
C LYS A 323 21.23 -3.72 7.69
N LYS A 324 20.17 -3.94 8.48
CA LYS A 324 19.64 -5.28 8.74
C LYS A 324 19.16 -5.94 7.45
N TRP A 325 19.45 -7.23 7.33
CA TRP A 325 19.01 -8.05 6.21
C TRP A 325 17.56 -8.45 6.35
N ASP A 326 17.07 -8.71 7.57
CA ASP A 326 15.64 -8.91 7.80
C ASP A 326 14.89 -7.63 7.45
N LYS A 327 13.77 -7.81 6.74
CA LYS A 327 12.86 -6.72 6.36
C LYS A 327 11.52 -7.04 6.97
N VAL A 328 10.90 -6.05 7.61
CA VAL A 328 9.65 -6.27 8.34
C VAL A 328 8.50 -5.45 7.81
N VAL A 329 7.30 -5.92 8.11
CA VAL A 329 6.05 -5.15 8.08
C VAL A 329 5.50 -5.04 9.49
N THR A 330 5.15 -3.82 9.88
CA THR A 330 4.46 -3.50 11.13
C THR A 330 3.05 -3.05 10.81
N VAL A 331 2.07 -3.71 11.39
CA VAL A 331 0.65 -3.35 11.31
C VAL A 331 0.17 -2.84 12.65
N SER A 332 -0.65 -1.81 12.66
CA SER A 332 -1.22 -1.23 13.88
C SER A 332 -2.66 -0.81 13.68
N MET A 333 -3.48 -1.03 14.69
CA MET A 333 -4.89 -0.61 14.74
C MET A 333 -5.04 0.55 15.71
N GLN A 334 -5.71 1.62 15.28
CA GLN A 334 -5.92 2.83 16.09
C GLN A 334 -7.39 3.27 16.03
N ILE A 335 -7.97 3.58 17.18
CA ILE A 335 -9.39 4.03 17.26
C ILE A 335 -9.54 5.54 17.00
N CYS A 336 -8.53 6.32 17.41
CA CYS A 336 -8.46 7.75 17.15
C CYS A 336 -7.80 7.99 15.79
N LYS A 337 -8.22 9.05 15.10
CA LYS A 337 -7.59 9.44 13.84
C LYS A 337 -6.08 9.67 14.02
N PRO A 338 -5.22 8.99 13.23
CA PRO A 338 -3.77 9.23 13.27
C PRO A 338 -3.46 10.71 13.02
N GLY A 339 -2.51 11.26 13.79
CA GLY A 339 -2.11 12.67 13.69
C GLY A 339 -3.04 13.67 14.39
N SER A 340 -4.11 13.22 15.08
CA SER A 340 -5.01 14.10 15.83
C SER A 340 -4.43 14.61 17.17
N GLY A 341 -3.27 14.12 17.60
CA GLY A 341 -2.65 14.46 18.89
C GLY A 341 -2.96 13.49 20.02
N ALA A 342 -3.84 12.50 19.81
CA ALA A 342 -3.94 11.30 20.64
C ALA A 342 -3.95 10.05 19.74
N SER A 343 -3.15 9.05 20.10
CA SER A 343 -3.12 7.74 19.43
C SER A 343 -3.40 6.69 20.49
N VAL A 344 -4.52 5.99 20.37
CA VAL A 344 -4.83 4.85 21.23
C VAL A 344 -4.81 3.59 20.40
N SER A 345 -3.80 2.74 20.66
CA SER A 345 -3.59 1.47 19.98
C SER A 345 -4.64 0.44 20.42
N MET A 346 -5.20 -0.26 19.44
CA MET A 346 -6.00 -1.47 19.62
C MET A 346 -5.18 -2.73 19.34
N GLY A 347 -3.87 -2.63 19.21
CA GLY A 347 -2.99 -3.76 18.93
C GLY A 347 -2.15 -3.54 17.69
N ASP A 348 -0.99 -4.17 17.71
CA ASP A 348 0.03 -4.11 16.68
C ASP A 348 0.70 -5.48 16.51
N ALA A 349 1.30 -5.70 15.35
CA ALA A 349 2.13 -6.86 15.07
C ALA A 349 3.27 -6.46 14.14
N THR A 350 4.45 -7.05 14.34
CA THR A 350 5.60 -6.90 13.45
C THR A 350 6.02 -8.27 12.95
N LEU A 351 6.14 -8.42 11.64
CA LEU A 351 6.34 -9.70 10.95
C LEU A 351 7.44 -9.55 9.90
N SER A 352 8.24 -10.60 9.68
CA SER A 352 9.20 -10.61 8.58
C SER A 352 8.46 -10.64 7.23
N LEU A 353 8.99 -9.91 6.24
CA LEU A 353 8.46 -9.92 4.87
C LEU A 353 8.53 -11.32 4.25
N VAL A 354 9.55 -12.11 4.63
CA VAL A 354 9.70 -13.50 4.17
C VAL A 354 8.52 -14.39 4.61
N ASP A 355 7.96 -14.12 5.79
CA ASP A 355 6.79 -14.87 6.26
C ASP A 355 5.53 -14.48 5.47
N VAL A 356 5.30 -13.19 5.24
CA VAL A 356 4.06 -12.71 4.61
C VAL A 356 4.04 -12.87 3.08
N VAL A 357 5.17 -13.19 2.43
CA VAL A 357 5.18 -13.60 1.01
C VAL A 357 4.66 -15.02 0.79
N THR A 358 4.60 -15.85 1.84
CA THR A 358 4.07 -17.23 1.78
C THR A 358 2.79 -17.43 2.60
N LYS A 359 2.47 -16.52 3.52
CA LYS A 359 1.30 -16.59 4.39
C LYS A 359 0.50 -15.30 4.32
N LYS A 360 -0.82 -15.41 4.19
CA LYS A 360 -1.73 -14.25 4.26
C LYS A 360 -1.65 -13.53 5.62
N LEU A 361 -1.75 -12.21 5.62
CA LEU A 361 -1.85 -11.38 6.82
C LEU A 361 -3.22 -10.71 6.84
N THR A 362 -4.11 -11.14 7.73
CA THR A 362 -5.51 -10.70 7.76
C THR A 362 -5.82 -9.93 9.04
N SER A 363 -6.78 -9.01 8.98
CA SER A 363 -7.45 -8.41 10.13
C SER A 363 -8.93 -8.75 10.07
N VAL A 364 -9.42 -9.47 11.08
CA VAL A 364 -10.79 -9.99 11.12
C VAL A 364 -11.36 -9.88 12.53
N LEU A 365 -12.68 -9.73 12.62
CA LEU A 365 -13.40 -9.78 13.88
C LEU A 365 -13.66 -11.24 14.27
N GLU A 366 -13.31 -11.61 15.50
CA GLU A 366 -13.57 -12.94 16.05
C GLU A 366 -14.37 -12.85 17.33
N SER A 367 -15.29 -13.80 17.56
CA SER A 367 -15.97 -13.91 18.85
C SER A 367 -15.17 -14.79 19.81
N THR A 368 -15.14 -14.39 21.07
CA THR A 368 -14.59 -15.15 22.19
C THR A 368 -15.69 -15.35 23.24
N GLN A 369 -15.57 -16.42 24.04
CA GLN A 369 -16.50 -16.75 25.15
C GLN A 369 -17.99 -16.80 24.77
N GLY A 370 -18.38 -17.71 23.85
CA GLY A 370 -19.80 -17.96 23.57
C GLY A 370 -20.56 -16.77 22.97
N GLY A 371 -19.84 -15.84 22.31
CA GLY A 371 -20.44 -14.70 21.58
C GLY A 371 -20.54 -13.39 22.38
N GLN A 372 -20.02 -13.31 23.62
CA GLN A 372 -20.18 -12.12 24.46
C GLN A 372 -19.06 -11.07 24.32
N VAL A 373 -17.86 -11.45 23.86
CA VAL A 373 -16.74 -10.52 23.64
C VAL A 373 -16.18 -10.74 22.24
N ALA A 374 -16.01 -9.68 21.45
CA ALA A 374 -15.38 -9.77 20.13
C ALA A 374 -13.98 -9.15 20.16
N GLU A 375 -13.09 -9.61 19.30
CA GLU A 375 -11.74 -9.08 19.16
C GLU A 375 -11.45 -8.84 17.68
N GLN A 376 -10.95 -7.65 17.34
CA GLN A 376 -10.36 -7.44 16.02
C GLN A 376 -8.91 -7.93 16.10
N VAL A 377 -8.60 -9.00 15.38
CA VAL A 377 -7.30 -9.67 15.46
C VAL A 377 -6.53 -9.55 14.16
N PHE A 378 -5.20 -9.52 14.24
CA PHE A 378 -4.32 -9.80 13.12
C PHE A 378 -3.95 -11.29 13.12
N ARG A 379 -4.07 -11.95 11.96
CA ARG A 379 -3.59 -13.33 11.76
C ARG A 379 -2.52 -13.42 10.67
N ARG A 380 -1.47 -14.20 10.94
CA ARG A 380 -0.50 -14.68 9.94
C ARG A 380 -0.87 -16.12 9.61
N GLY A 381 -1.44 -16.37 8.43
CA GLY A 381 -2.08 -17.64 8.12
C GLY A 381 -3.18 -17.92 9.14
N THR A 382 -3.11 -19.03 9.86
CA THR A 382 -4.07 -19.38 10.92
C THR A 382 -3.61 -18.94 12.31
N GLU A 383 -2.46 -18.29 12.47
CA GLU A 383 -1.91 -17.92 13.78
C GLU A 383 -2.27 -16.48 14.14
N LYS A 384 -2.81 -16.25 15.34
CA LYS A 384 -3.05 -14.90 15.87
C LYS A 384 -1.71 -14.25 16.25
N VAL A 385 -1.41 -13.09 15.69
CA VAL A 385 -0.14 -12.37 15.89
C VAL A 385 -0.31 -11.00 16.55
N GLY A 386 -1.53 -10.49 16.63
CA GLY A 386 -1.88 -9.24 17.31
C GLY A 386 -3.40 -9.07 17.40
N GLY A 387 -3.88 -8.08 18.14
CA GLY A 387 -5.32 -7.81 18.27
C GLY A 387 -5.69 -6.98 19.48
N GLY A 388 -6.95 -6.55 19.53
CA GLY A 388 -7.51 -5.83 20.67
C GLY A 388 -9.02 -6.02 20.84
N TYR A 389 -9.43 -6.03 22.10
CA TYR A 389 -10.79 -6.35 22.53
C TYR A 389 -11.81 -5.27 22.12
N ILE A 390 -13.00 -5.72 21.76
CA ILE A 390 -14.20 -4.93 21.46
C ILE A 390 -15.33 -5.45 22.36
N ASP A 391 -15.94 -4.56 23.14
CA ASP A 391 -17.14 -4.91 23.92
C ASP A 391 -18.34 -4.94 22.98
N VAL A 392 -18.88 -6.13 22.73
CA VAL A 392 -20.10 -6.34 21.92
C VAL A 392 -21.35 -6.56 22.79
N SER A 393 -21.18 -6.65 24.11
CA SER A 393 -22.28 -6.81 25.03
C SER A 393 -22.70 -5.43 25.55
N GLY A 394 -23.94 -5.01 25.29
CA GLY A 394 -24.50 -3.76 25.84
C GLY A 394 -24.60 -3.71 27.38
N GLY A 395 -23.88 -4.57 28.11
CA GLY A 395 -23.94 -4.72 29.56
C GLY A 395 -22.57 -5.03 30.17
N GLY A 396 -21.82 -3.99 30.50
CA GLY A 396 -20.95 -4.02 31.69
C GLY A 396 -19.44 -4.16 31.47
N GLY A 397 -18.82 -3.32 30.64
CA GLY A 397 -17.37 -3.17 30.64
C GLY A 397 -16.76 -2.30 29.54
N SER A 398 -17.41 -1.22 29.11
CA SER A 398 -16.92 -0.38 28.00
C SER A 398 -15.57 0.29 28.32
N ILE A 399 -14.49 -0.11 27.64
CA ILE A 399 -13.26 0.69 27.55
C ILE A 399 -13.54 1.87 26.62
N THR A 400 -13.67 3.05 27.22
CA THR A 400 -13.83 4.30 26.48
C THR A 400 -12.47 4.94 26.26
N PHE A 401 -12.12 5.19 25.00
CA PHE A 401 -10.89 5.83 24.59
C PHE A 401 -11.10 7.33 24.40
N GLY A 402 -10.26 8.16 25.04
CA GLY A 402 -10.27 9.60 24.82
C GLY A 402 -9.64 9.95 23.47
N CYS A 403 -10.45 10.42 22.51
CA CYS A 403 -9.94 11.02 21.27
C CYS A 403 -10.18 12.54 21.26
N PRO A 404 -9.38 13.31 20.49
CA PRO A 404 -9.55 14.76 20.36
C PRO A 404 -10.90 15.16 19.74
N GLU A 405 -11.47 14.25 18.95
CA GLU A 405 -12.81 14.35 18.34
C GLU A 405 -13.95 13.89 19.26
N GLY A 406 -13.64 13.54 20.51
CA GLY A 406 -14.57 13.02 21.49
C GLY A 406 -14.22 11.60 21.95
N SER A 407 -14.72 11.22 23.13
CA SER A 407 -14.55 9.86 23.66
C SER A 407 -15.23 8.83 22.76
N LYS A 408 -14.53 7.72 22.44
CA LYS A 408 -15.02 6.62 21.62
C LYS A 408 -15.00 5.30 22.38
N THR A 409 -16.10 4.56 22.32
CA THR A 409 -16.15 3.16 22.75
C THR A 409 -16.24 2.30 21.50
N PRO A 410 -15.29 1.38 21.22
CA PRO A 410 -15.34 0.55 20.02
C PRO A 410 -16.61 -0.32 20.00
N GLN A 411 -17.32 -0.31 18.88
CA GLN A 411 -18.52 -1.12 18.63
C GLN A 411 -18.54 -1.53 17.15
N LEU A 412 -19.28 -2.58 16.81
CA LEU A 412 -19.53 -2.99 15.42
C LEU A 412 -19.98 -1.79 14.56
N GLY A 413 -19.46 -1.69 13.34
CA GLY A 413 -19.79 -0.61 12.41
C GLY A 413 -19.07 0.72 12.67
N MET A 414 -18.30 0.85 13.76
CA MET A 414 -17.52 2.07 14.01
C MET A 414 -16.24 2.11 13.16
N PRO A 415 -15.84 3.30 12.66
CA PRO A 415 -14.59 3.44 11.94
C PRO A 415 -13.38 3.36 12.88
N TYR A 416 -12.33 2.68 12.42
CA TYR A 416 -11.01 2.64 13.02
C TYR A 416 -9.94 2.79 11.93
N TRP A 417 -8.68 2.85 12.31
CA TRP A 417 -7.57 3.08 11.38
C TRP A 417 -6.59 1.93 11.43
N ILE A 418 -6.24 1.41 10.25
CA ILE A 418 -5.11 0.48 10.07
C ILE A 418 -3.95 1.30 9.54
N THR A 419 -2.85 1.37 10.29
CA THR A 419 -1.58 1.91 9.76
C THR A 419 -0.63 0.75 9.55
N VAL A 420 -0.11 0.68 8.32
CA VAL A 420 0.91 -0.31 7.95
C VAL A 420 2.19 0.43 7.61
N GLU A 421 3.30 -0.05 8.15
CA GLU A 421 4.66 0.42 7.86
C GLU A 421 5.49 -0.78 7.41
N MET A 422 6.25 -0.62 6.34
CA MET A 422 7.07 -1.69 5.74
C MET A 422 8.46 -1.15 5.43
N ASP A 423 9.48 -1.97 5.66
CA ASP A 423 10.84 -1.63 5.26
C ASP A 423 10.97 -1.61 3.72
N GLY A 424 11.37 -0.46 3.19
CA GLY A 424 11.77 -0.30 1.80
C GLY A 424 13.29 -0.43 1.65
N ALA A 425 13.93 0.60 1.11
CA ALA A 425 15.38 0.62 0.93
C ALA A 425 16.08 1.25 2.14
N PRO A 426 17.13 0.62 2.70
CA PRO A 426 17.94 1.29 3.69
C PRO A 426 18.72 2.46 3.06
N SER A 427 19.04 3.48 3.86
CA SER A 427 19.87 4.59 3.38
C SER A 427 21.28 4.11 3.03
N VAL A 428 21.82 4.60 1.91
CA VAL A 428 23.24 4.41 1.55
C VAL A 428 24.14 5.54 2.09
N VAL A 429 23.53 6.57 2.69
CA VAL A 429 24.21 7.72 3.27
C VAL A 429 24.20 7.61 4.79
N SER A 430 25.39 7.71 5.35
CA SER A 430 25.64 7.78 6.79
C SER A 430 24.73 8.83 7.47
N GLY A 431 24.13 8.47 8.60
CA GLY A 431 23.23 9.34 9.39
C GLY A 431 21.87 9.67 8.77
N THR A 432 21.56 9.18 7.56
CA THR A 432 20.27 9.43 6.89
C THR A 432 19.27 8.29 7.19
N PRO A 433 17.99 8.61 7.49
CA PRO A 433 16.97 7.59 7.78
C PRO A 433 16.73 6.62 6.62
N ASP A 434 16.36 5.39 6.96
CA ASP A 434 15.93 4.39 5.96
C ASP A 434 14.61 4.80 5.30
N ARG A 435 14.45 4.43 4.03
CA ARG A 435 13.24 4.69 3.25
C ARG A 435 12.19 3.63 3.59
N LYS A 436 11.40 3.90 4.61
CA LYS A 436 10.21 3.12 4.96
C LYS A 436 9.01 3.51 4.09
N ILE A 437 8.09 2.58 3.96
CA ILE A 437 6.83 2.72 3.21
C ILE A 437 5.71 2.68 4.24
N SER A 438 4.87 3.72 4.28
CA SER A 438 3.78 3.77 5.25
C SER A 438 2.48 4.19 4.56
N ALA A 439 1.39 3.54 4.97
CA ALA A 439 0.05 3.86 4.52
C ALA A 439 -0.95 3.69 5.65
N THR A 440 -1.95 4.57 5.67
CA THR A 440 -3.05 4.54 6.63
C THR A 440 -4.37 4.37 5.90
N TYR A 441 -5.18 3.44 6.42
CA TYR A 441 -6.48 3.06 5.90
C TYR A 441 -7.55 3.33 6.93
N SER A 442 -8.69 3.88 6.50
CA SER A 442 -9.90 3.90 7.31
C SER A 442 -10.59 2.56 7.12
N ALA A 443 -10.83 1.86 8.22
CA ALA A 443 -11.51 0.58 8.28
C ALA A 443 -12.76 0.71 9.15
N ILE A 444 -13.61 -0.32 9.16
CA ILE A 444 -14.84 -0.41 9.93
C ILE A 444 -14.77 -1.69 10.76
N ILE A 445 -15.05 -1.59 12.06
CA ILE A 445 -15.07 -2.74 12.95
C ILE A 445 -16.12 -3.74 12.46
N GLY A 446 -15.71 -5.00 12.24
CA GLY A 446 -16.51 -6.05 11.61
C GLY A 446 -16.18 -6.29 10.12
N GLY A 447 -15.41 -5.40 9.49
CA GLY A 447 -14.87 -5.66 8.14
C GLY A 447 -13.78 -6.74 8.15
N TYR A 448 -13.59 -7.37 7.00
CA TYR A 448 -12.50 -8.32 6.77
C TYR A 448 -11.45 -7.65 5.88
N TYR A 449 -10.21 -7.58 6.38
CA TYR A 449 -9.10 -6.91 5.70
C TYR A 449 -7.94 -7.88 5.52
N LEU A 450 -7.29 -7.82 4.36
CA LEU A 450 -6.01 -8.43 4.09
C LEU A 450 -4.99 -7.31 3.93
N VAL A 451 -3.94 -7.33 4.75
CA VAL A 451 -2.77 -6.47 4.55
C VAL A 451 -1.91 -7.10 3.46
N ALA A 452 -1.77 -6.40 2.36
CA ALA A 452 -1.05 -6.85 1.19
C ALA A 452 0.34 -6.20 1.16
N THR A 453 1.39 -7.02 1.06
CA THR A 453 2.78 -6.58 0.85
C THR A 453 3.34 -7.19 -0.43
N GLY A 454 4.18 -6.45 -1.12
CA GLY A 454 4.76 -6.88 -2.39
C GLY A 454 5.96 -6.06 -2.82
N GLY A 455 6.33 -6.19 -4.09
CA GLY A 455 7.45 -5.48 -4.70
C GLY A 455 8.25 -6.41 -5.60
N GLU A 456 9.58 -6.38 -5.49
CA GLU A 456 10.44 -7.27 -6.26
C GLU A 456 10.32 -8.76 -5.86
N SER A 457 9.67 -9.10 -4.76
CA SER A 457 9.36 -10.50 -4.39
C SER A 457 8.08 -11.02 -5.05
N SER A 458 7.26 -10.14 -5.64
CA SER A 458 5.95 -10.50 -6.21
C SER A 458 6.08 -11.36 -7.47
N ASN A 459 5.38 -12.49 -7.51
CA ASN A 459 5.44 -13.43 -8.64
C ASN A 459 4.20 -14.36 -8.73
N TRP A 460 4.02 -14.98 -9.90
CA TRP A 460 2.88 -15.85 -10.21
C TRP A 460 2.78 -17.11 -9.35
N SER A 461 3.88 -17.59 -8.75
CA SER A 461 3.79 -18.75 -7.85
C SER A 461 2.99 -18.43 -6.58
N GLN A 462 3.01 -17.18 -6.11
CA GLN A 462 2.17 -16.75 -4.98
C GLN A 462 0.69 -16.81 -5.35
N VAL A 463 0.36 -16.37 -6.57
CA VAL A 463 -1.01 -16.40 -7.11
C VAL A 463 -1.51 -17.83 -7.20
N HIS A 464 -0.73 -18.73 -7.81
CA HIS A 464 -1.11 -20.13 -7.94
C HIS A 464 -1.29 -20.80 -6.57
N ARG A 465 -0.35 -20.59 -5.62
CA ARG A 465 -0.50 -21.13 -4.26
C ARG A 465 -1.75 -20.60 -3.55
N ALA A 466 -2.04 -19.30 -3.67
CA ALA A 466 -3.24 -18.69 -3.09
C ALA A 466 -4.52 -19.26 -3.72
N ALA A 467 -4.54 -19.44 -5.04
CA ALA A 467 -5.67 -20.00 -5.78
C ALA A 467 -5.89 -21.48 -5.43
N ASP A 468 -4.83 -22.29 -5.37
CA ASP A 468 -4.90 -23.70 -4.98
C ASP A 468 -5.43 -23.85 -3.53
N GLN A 469 -5.02 -22.97 -2.62
CA GLN A 469 -5.53 -22.91 -1.26
C GLN A 469 -7.03 -22.56 -1.23
N LEU A 470 -7.47 -21.59 -2.02
CA LEU A 470 -8.87 -21.20 -2.11
C LEU A 470 -9.74 -22.29 -2.74
N LEU A 471 -9.28 -22.93 -3.81
CA LEU A 471 -9.97 -24.06 -4.44
C LEU A 471 -10.13 -25.22 -3.47
N SER A 472 -9.06 -25.57 -2.73
CA SER A 472 -9.12 -26.58 -1.67
C SER A 472 -10.10 -26.19 -0.56
N ALA A 473 -10.13 -24.90 -0.18
CA ALA A 473 -11.07 -24.40 0.82
C ALA A 473 -12.53 -24.47 0.35
N ASN A 474 -12.79 -24.21 -0.94
CA ASN A 474 -14.13 -24.33 -1.55
C ASN A 474 -14.64 -25.79 -1.59
N ASP A 475 -13.72 -26.76 -1.60
CA ASP A 475 -14.06 -28.17 -1.43
C ASP A 475 -14.30 -28.56 0.02
N GLN A 476 -13.54 -27.99 0.94
CA GLN A 476 -13.68 -28.25 2.37
C GLN A 476 -14.92 -27.61 3.00
N TYR A 477 -15.25 -26.37 2.62
CA TYR A 477 -16.32 -25.58 3.22
C TYR A 477 -17.43 -25.33 2.19
N LYS A 478 -18.40 -26.25 2.12
CA LYS A 478 -19.54 -26.09 1.21
C LYS A 478 -20.52 -25.04 1.73
N ILE A 479 -20.91 -24.13 0.85
CA ILE A 479 -21.86 -23.08 1.15
C ILE A 479 -23.25 -23.49 0.68
N VAL A 480 -24.23 -23.36 1.56
CA VAL A 480 -25.65 -23.63 1.30
C VAL A 480 -26.51 -22.45 1.74
N TYR A 481 -27.74 -22.40 1.22
CA TYR A 481 -28.70 -21.32 1.47
C TYR A 481 -30.02 -21.87 1.99
N ASN A 482 -30.67 -21.12 2.87
CA ASN A 482 -32.04 -21.41 3.26
C ASN A 482 -33.00 -21.02 2.12
N PRO A 483 -33.60 -21.97 1.39
CA PRO A 483 -34.50 -21.64 0.28
C PRO A 483 -35.81 -20.98 0.73
N SER A 484 -36.10 -20.99 2.04
CA SER A 484 -37.29 -20.36 2.64
C SER A 484 -37.01 -18.97 3.23
N GLU A 485 -35.79 -18.44 3.09
CA GLU A 485 -35.43 -17.12 3.58
C GLU A 485 -36.14 -16.01 2.76
N SER A 486 -36.71 -15.04 3.47
CA SER A 486 -37.47 -13.96 2.83
C SER A 486 -36.56 -13.06 1.99
N GLY A 487 -36.81 -12.98 0.69
CA GLY A 487 -36.03 -12.15 -0.25
C GLY A 487 -34.87 -12.88 -0.91
N CYS A 488 -34.53 -14.07 -0.44
CA CYS A 488 -33.54 -14.97 -1.04
C CYS A 488 -34.02 -15.42 -2.42
N LEU A 489 -33.20 -15.22 -3.45
CA LEU A 489 -33.47 -15.63 -4.83
C LEU A 489 -32.89 -17.02 -5.09
N THR A 490 -33.39 -17.68 -6.15
CA THR A 490 -32.98 -19.03 -6.53
C THR A 490 -31.51 -19.17 -6.90
N ASP A 491 -30.88 -18.05 -7.24
CA ASP A 491 -29.45 -17.94 -7.53
C ASP A 491 -28.63 -17.55 -6.29
N GLY A 492 -29.18 -17.62 -5.06
CA GLY A 492 -28.46 -17.26 -3.84
C GLY A 492 -28.44 -15.76 -3.53
N THR A 493 -28.95 -14.89 -4.41
CA THR A 493 -28.97 -13.43 -4.18
C THR A 493 -29.86 -13.09 -2.97
N ASN A 494 -29.39 -12.19 -2.10
CA ASN A 494 -30.06 -11.78 -0.85
C ASN A 494 -30.31 -12.93 0.15
N CYS A 495 -29.58 -14.04 0.06
CA CYS A 495 -29.65 -15.13 1.04
C CYS A 495 -28.63 -14.93 2.16
N THR A 496 -28.73 -15.64 3.28
CA THR A 496 -27.69 -15.74 4.30
C THR A 496 -26.83 -16.99 3.99
N PRO A 497 -25.48 -16.91 4.02
CA PRO A 497 -24.65 -18.04 3.64
C PRO A 497 -24.37 -18.90 4.87
N TYR A 498 -24.58 -20.21 4.73
CA TYR A 498 -24.35 -21.20 5.77
C TYR A 498 -23.28 -22.20 5.34
N VAL A 499 -22.47 -22.65 6.30
CA VAL A 499 -21.43 -23.67 6.10
C VAL A 499 -22.04 -25.04 6.36
N ASP A 500 -22.30 -25.78 5.29
CA ASP A 500 -22.78 -27.17 5.33
C ASP A 500 -21.63 -28.09 5.73
N SER A 501 -21.54 -28.36 7.03
CA SER A 501 -20.45 -29.17 7.59
C SER A 501 -20.67 -30.67 7.38
N ASN A 502 -21.88 -31.10 7.01
CA ASN A 502 -22.29 -32.51 6.96
C ASN A 502 -22.63 -33.00 5.53
N GLY A 503 -22.71 -32.08 4.56
CA GLY A 503 -22.97 -32.34 3.14
C GLY A 503 -24.43 -32.68 2.83
N ASN A 504 -25.39 -32.35 3.69
CA ASN A 504 -26.80 -32.73 3.54
C ASN A 504 -27.67 -31.64 2.89
N GLY A 505 -27.07 -30.53 2.45
CA GLY A 505 -27.79 -29.34 2.03
C GLY A 505 -28.03 -28.40 3.21
N TRP A 506 -28.95 -27.45 3.08
CA TRP A 506 -29.24 -26.53 4.17
C TRP A 506 -30.07 -27.21 5.27
N ASP A 507 -29.62 -27.11 6.52
CA ASP A 507 -30.40 -27.38 7.72
C ASP A 507 -30.16 -26.39 8.87
N ALA A 508 -30.95 -26.49 9.94
CA ALA A 508 -30.89 -25.54 11.06
C ALA A 508 -29.66 -25.70 11.98
N SER A 509 -28.86 -26.76 11.79
CA SER A 509 -27.61 -26.99 12.51
C SER A 509 -26.41 -26.33 11.82
N ASP A 510 -26.56 -25.86 10.59
CA ASP A 510 -25.51 -25.16 9.86
C ASP A 510 -25.19 -23.81 10.48
N THR A 511 -23.90 -23.48 10.51
CA THR A 511 -23.41 -22.21 11.05
C THR A 511 -23.36 -21.17 9.94
N LYS A 512 -23.77 -19.93 10.21
CA LYS A 512 -23.57 -18.83 9.25
C LYS A 512 -22.07 -18.68 8.95
N LEU A 513 -21.72 -18.36 7.71
CA LEU A 513 -20.32 -18.14 7.32
C LEU A 513 -19.63 -17.10 8.22
N LEU A 514 -20.34 -16.03 8.57
CA LEU A 514 -19.88 -14.97 9.48
C LEU A 514 -19.53 -15.46 10.89
N ASP A 515 -20.21 -16.50 11.36
CA ASP A 515 -20.02 -17.07 12.68
C ASP A 515 -18.98 -18.21 12.66
N ASN A 516 -18.57 -18.68 11.48
CA ASN A 516 -17.56 -19.70 11.27
C ASN A 516 -16.23 -19.08 10.83
N SER A 517 -15.39 -18.68 11.80
CA SER A 517 -14.13 -17.97 11.54
C SER A 517 -13.16 -18.74 10.66
N ALA A 518 -13.11 -20.07 10.75
CA ALA A 518 -12.24 -20.90 9.93
C ALA A 518 -12.67 -20.90 8.46
N ALA A 519 -13.99 -21.06 8.20
CA ALA A 519 -14.54 -21.01 6.85
C ALA A 519 -14.43 -19.59 6.25
N LEU A 520 -14.73 -18.56 7.04
CA LEU A 520 -14.63 -17.16 6.62
C LEU A 520 -13.19 -16.79 6.23
N ASP A 521 -12.22 -17.16 7.07
CA ASP A 521 -10.81 -16.92 6.78
C ASP A 521 -10.33 -17.69 5.54
N ALA A 522 -10.75 -18.95 5.39
CA ALA A 522 -10.37 -19.79 4.26
C ALA A 522 -10.97 -19.33 2.93
N LEU A 523 -12.25 -18.96 2.91
CA LEU A 523 -12.98 -18.56 1.69
C LEU A 523 -12.81 -17.07 1.39
N THR A 524 -13.32 -16.19 2.25
CA THR A 524 -13.23 -14.73 2.03
C THR A 524 -11.78 -14.27 2.11
N GLY A 525 -11.05 -14.64 3.16
CA GLY A 525 -9.63 -14.33 3.27
C GLY A 525 -8.78 -14.93 2.14
N GLY A 526 -9.16 -16.12 1.64
CA GLY A 526 -8.54 -16.75 0.48
C GLY A 526 -8.76 -15.96 -0.81
N LEU A 527 -10.00 -15.54 -1.10
CA LEU A 527 -10.32 -14.71 -2.27
C LEU A 527 -9.57 -13.38 -2.26
N LEU A 528 -9.53 -12.68 -1.11
CA LEU A 528 -8.77 -11.44 -0.98
C LEU A 528 -7.26 -11.70 -1.19
N TYR A 529 -6.75 -12.84 -0.73
CA TYR A 529 -5.34 -13.21 -0.91
C TYR A 529 -4.99 -13.49 -2.36
N VAL A 530 -5.88 -14.14 -3.13
CA VAL A 530 -5.73 -14.30 -4.58
C VAL A 530 -5.72 -12.93 -5.26
N GLY A 531 -6.69 -12.06 -4.96
CA GLY A 531 -6.74 -10.71 -5.52
C GLY A 531 -5.48 -9.89 -5.25
N ALA A 532 -4.98 -9.91 -4.01
CA ALA A 532 -3.76 -9.20 -3.62
C ALA A 532 -2.50 -9.73 -4.34
N THR A 533 -2.32 -11.04 -4.36
CA THR A 533 -1.14 -11.66 -4.99
C THR A 533 -1.15 -11.47 -6.50
N GLN A 534 -2.31 -11.58 -7.15
CA GLN A 534 -2.47 -11.35 -8.58
C GLN A 534 -2.21 -9.88 -8.94
N TYR A 535 -2.75 -8.93 -8.16
CA TYR A 535 -2.49 -7.51 -8.35
C TYR A 535 -0.99 -7.21 -8.32
N TYR A 536 -0.25 -7.68 -7.31
CA TYR A 536 1.19 -7.38 -7.23
C TYR A 536 2.05 -8.12 -8.25
N ALA A 537 1.70 -9.36 -8.60
CA ALA A 537 2.39 -10.09 -9.66
C ALA A 537 2.27 -9.33 -10.99
N LYS A 538 1.04 -8.95 -11.38
CA LYS A 538 0.78 -8.15 -12.58
C LYS A 538 1.44 -6.78 -12.50
N LEU A 539 1.33 -6.07 -11.36
CA LEU A 539 1.90 -4.74 -11.21
C LEU A 539 3.41 -4.75 -11.45
N ARG A 540 4.14 -5.67 -10.82
CA ARG A 540 5.59 -5.78 -11.00
C ARG A 540 5.94 -6.10 -12.45
N GLU A 541 5.27 -7.09 -13.04
CA GLU A 541 5.54 -7.54 -14.41
C GLU A 541 5.27 -6.42 -15.43
N GLN A 542 4.14 -5.73 -15.29
CA GLN A 542 3.79 -4.62 -16.17
C GLN A 542 4.72 -3.42 -15.99
N PHE A 543 5.20 -3.14 -14.77
CA PHE A 543 6.22 -2.11 -14.54
C PHE A 543 7.53 -2.48 -15.25
N GLU A 544 7.99 -3.73 -15.11
CA GLU A 544 9.23 -4.18 -15.74
C GLU A 544 9.13 -4.18 -17.27
N ARG A 545 8.02 -4.66 -17.81
CA ARG A 545 7.76 -4.67 -19.26
C ARG A 545 7.68 -3.24 -19.80
N ALA A 546 6.97 -2.34 -19.13
CA ALA A 546 6.94 -0.92 -19.49
C ALA A 546 8.34 -0.29 -19.45
N ASP A 547 9.12 -0.58 -18.41
CA ASP A 547 10.48 -0.10 -18.26
C ASP A 547 11.39 -0.52 -19.42
N ARG A 548 11.38 -1.81 -19.75
CA ARG A 548 12.23 -2.33 -20.82
C ARG A 548 11.81 -1.85 -22.20
N LEU A 549 10.51 -1.77 -22.48
CA LEU A 549 9.98 -1.22 -23.72
C LEU A 549 10.32 0.27 -23.89
N MET A 550 10.27 1.03 -22.81
CA MET A 550 10.50 2.48 -22.82
C MET A 550 11.93 2.87 -22.45
N LYS A 551 12.87 1.92 -22.39
CA LYS A 551 14.27 2.15 -21.99
C LYS A 551 14.40 3.01 -20.73
N THR A 552 13.63 2.63 -19.70
CA THR A 552 13.69 3.17 -18.36
C THR A 552 13.98 2.08 -17.33
N ARG A 553 14.26 2.49 -16.10
CA ARG A 553 14.36 1.63 -14.93
C ARG A 553 13.67 2.31 -13.76
N THR A 554 12.76 1.57 -13.15
CA THR A 554 11.94 2.00 -12.02
C THR A 554 12.19 1.06 -10.85
N PRO A 555 13.23 1.31 -10.03
CA PRO A 555 13.59 0.39 -8.96
C PRO A 555 12.46 0.34 -7.91
N VAL A 556 11.80 -0.80 -7.74
CA VAL A 556 10.68 -0.92 -6.79
C VAL A 556 11.21 -1.08 -5.37
N LEU A 557 10.84 -0.19 -4.45
CA LEU A 557 11.25 -0.32 -3.05
C LEU A 557 10.32 -1.24 -2.29
N GLY A 558 9.04 -1.24 -2.65
CA GLY A 558 8.02 -2.12 -2.12
C GLY A 558 6.62 -1.65 -2.48
N PHE A 559 5.67 -2.57 -2.39
CA PHE A 559 4.24 -2.32 -2.54
C PHE A 559 3.53 -2.61 -1.23
N LEU A 560 2.63 -1.73 -0.85
CA LEU A 560 1.84 -1.85 0.36
C LEU A 560 0.39 -1.42 0.10
N GLY A 561 -0.54 -2.24 0.56
CA GLY A 561 -1.96 -2.10 0.28
C GLY A 561 -2.85 -2.79 1.32
N VAL A 562 -4.15 -2.52 1.22
CA VAL A 562 -5.19 -3.30 1.89
C VAL A 562 -6.19 -3.78 0.84
N VAL A 563 -6.51 -5.08 0.90
CA VAL A 563 -7.60 -5.69 0.12
C VAL A 563 -8.69 -6.06 1.11
N SER A 564 -9.96 -5.77 0.82
CA SER A 564 -11.01 -5.91 1.83
C SER A 564 -12.38 -6.29 1.29
N SER A 565 -13.20 -6.81 2.19
CA SER A 565 -14.65 -6.94 2.07
C SER A 565 -15.29 -6.36 3.35
N VAL A 566 -16.25 -5.45 3.22
CA VAL A 566 -16.80 -4.64 4.33
C VAL A 566 -18.24 -4.99 4.76
N TYR A 567 -18.48 -5.81 5.80
CA TYR A 567 -19.71 -6.04 6.63
C TYR A 567 -21.21 -6.21 6.12
N GLU A 568 -21.66 -7.22 5.32
CA GLU A 568 -22.98 -7.98 5.15
C GLU A 568 -23.01 -8.91 3.89
N ALA A 569 -23.28 -10.21 3.93
CA ALA A 569 -23.13 -11.09 2.74
C ALA A 569 -23.74 -10.61 1.39
N GLU A 570 -22.91 -10.45 0.35
CA GLU A 570 -23.24 -10.15 -1.04
C GLU A 570 -22.87 -11.34 -1.92
N TYR A 571 -23.58 -11.58 -3.02
CA TYR A 571 -23.47 -12.79 -3.83
C TYR A 571 -23.16 -12.51 -5.29
N VAL A 572 -22.39 -13.41 -5.89
CA VAL A 572 -22.04 -13.47 -7.32
C VAL A 572 -22.32 -14.89 -7.80
N ASP A 573 -23.18 -15.05 -8.80
CA ASP A 573 -23.54 -16.34 -9.42
C ASP A 573 -23.77 -17.49 -8.42
N GLY A 574 -24.50 -17.22 -7.32
CA GLY A 574 -24.80 -18.23 -6.29
C GLY A 574 -23.64 -18.63 -5.39
N THR A 575 -22.59 -17.82 -5.34
CA THR A 575 -21.49 -17.92 -4.38
C THR A 575 -21.47 -16.68 -3.49
N ALA A 576 -21.29 -16.85 -2.18
CA ALA A 576 -21.09 -15.74 -1.26
C ALA A 576 -19.77 -15.04 -1.60
N PHE A 577 -19.85 -13.77 -1.98
CA PHE A 577 -18.82 -13.07 -2.73
C PHE A 577 -18.24 -11.86 -2.00
N ALA A 578 -19.06 -11.14 -1.25
CA ALA A 578 -18.59 -10.10 -0.35
C ALA A 578 -19.40 -10.17 0.94
N ILE A 579 -18.99 -9.39 1.93
CA ILE A 579 -19.79 -9.07 3.09
C ILE A 579 -19.75 -7.50 3.02
N LEU A 580 -20.85 -6.80 2.70
CA LEU A 580 -21.28 -5.38 2.48
C LEU A 580 -21.88 -4.55 3.66
N PRO A 581 -21.57 -3.25 3.77
CA PRO A 581 -22.12 -2.33 2.79
C PRO A 581 -20.97 -1.57 2.13
N GLY A 582 -20.26 -2.22 1.20
CA GLY A 582 -19.33 -1.52 0.29
C GLY A 582 -18.41 -2.27 -0.71
N GLY A 583 -18.50 -3.59 -0.91
CA GLY A 583 -17.95 -4.33 -2.06
C GLY A 583 -16.55 -4.94 -1.84
N LEU A 584 -16.05 -5.69 -2.82
CA LEU A 584 -14.64 -6.10 -2.88
C LEU A 584 -13.77 -4.91 -3.27
N LEU A 585 -12.73 -4.67 -2.48
CA LEU A 585 -11.91 -3.45 -2.59
C LEU A 585 -10.42 -3.78 -2.66
N ILE A 586 -9.71 -3.16 -3.61
CA ILE A 586 -8.25 -3.09 -3.64
C ILE A 586 -7.86 -1.62 -3.44
N ASP A 587 -7.19 -1.29 -2.33
CA ASP A 587 -6.68 0.06 -2.02
C ASP A 587 -5.16 0.02 -1.84
N MET A 588 -4.43 0.53 -2.83
CA MET A 588 -2.97 0.40 -2.95
C MET A 588 -2.28 1.74 -2.73
N LYS A 589 -2.20 2.20 -1.47
CA LYS A 589 -1.64 3.51 -1.13
C LYS A 589 -0.12 3.57 -1.08
N GLY A 590 0.56 2.45 -0.82
CA GLY A 590 1.98 2.42 -0.51
C GLY A 590 2.85 1.85 -1.62
N ILE A 591 2.68 2.31 -2.86
CA ILE A 591 3.58 1.97 -3.97
C ILE A 591 4.76 2.94 -3.93
N THR A 592 5.95 2.46 -3.58
CA THR A 592 7.14 3.31 -3.46
C THR A 592 8.26 2.82 -4.38
N ILE A 593 8.85 3.75 -5.12
CA ILE A 593 9.94 3.49 -6.06
C ILE A 593 11.18 4.35 -5.74
N GLY A 594 12.34 3.85 -6.16
CA GLY A 594 13.63 4.50 -6.02
C GLY A 594 13.73 5.79 -6.83
N GLY A 595 13.11 5.76 -8.01
CA GLY A 595 13.01 6.81 -9.04
C GLY A 595 12.56 6.16 -10.35
N ALA A 596 12.43 6.95 -11.42
CA ALA A 596 12.17 6.45 -12.77
C ALA A 596 13.22 7.03 -13.71
N TYR A 597 14.22 6.24 -14.09
CA TYR A 597 15.43 6.72 -14.77
C TYR A 597 15.51 6.25 -16.21
N ARG A 598 15.97 7.09 -17.13
CA ARG A 598 16.31 6.69 -18.51
C ARG A 598 17.57 5.84 -18.50
N THR A 599 17.51 4.68 -19.17
CA THR A 599 18.64 3.72 -19.22
C THR A 599 19.48 3.86 -20.48
N ASN A 600 18.94 4.47 -21.54
CA ASN A 600 19.62 4.67 -22.82
C ASN A 600 20.19 6.09 -23.01
N GLU A 601 20.47 6.77 -21.90
CA GLU A 601 21.05 8.12 -21.88
C GLU A 601 22.29 8.15 -20.97
N ALA A 602 23.33 8.86 -21.40
CA ALA A 602 24.60 8.90 -20.67
C ALA A 602 24.49 9.61 -19.32
N ALA A 603 23.62 10.62 -19.22
CA ALA A 603 23.31 11.30 -17.98
C ALA A 603 22.17 10.59 -17.24
N VAL A 604 22.19 10.65 -15.91
CA VAL A 604 21.10 10.14 -15.06
C VAL A 604 19.89 11.07 -15.20
N ASN A 605 19.00 10.74 -16.14
CA ASN A 605 17.82 11.54 -16.44
C ASN A 605 16.56 10.90 -15.87
N TYR A 606 15.79 11.71 -15.15
CA TYR A 606 14.52 11.31 -14.57
C TYR A 606 13.38 11.39 -15.59
N SER A 607 12.51 10.38 -15.63
CA SER A 607 11.37 10.30 -16.53
C SER A 607 10.05 10.54 -15.79
N ASN A 608 9.58 11.79 -15.79
CA ASN A 608 8.22 12.12 -15.35
C ASN A 608 7.16 11.31 -16.11
N ARG A 609 7.44 11.06 -17.39
CA ARG A 609 6.54 10.31 -18.26
C ARG A 609 6.38 8.87 -17.80
N GLN A 610 7.49 8.18 -17.49
CA GLN A 610 7.43 6.81 -16.97
C GLN A 610 6.75 6.78 -15.62
N PHE A 611 7.09 7.71 -14.73
CA PHE A 611 6.46 7.81 -13.40
C PHE A 611 4.94 7.99 -13.49
N GLU A 612 4.46 8.84 -14.39
CA GLU A 612 3.02 9.01 -14.60
C GLU A 612 2.38 7.74 -15.18
N PHE A 613 3.04 7.10 -16.15
CA PHE A 613 2.51 5.93 -16.84
C PHE A 613 2.30 4.73 -15.91
N ILE A 614 3.29 4.41 -15.07
CA ILE A 614 3.19 3.31 -14.10
C ILE A 614 2.11 3.57 -13.04
N GLY A 615 1.83 4.84 -12.70
CA GLY A 615 0.71 5.20 -11.82
C GLY A 615 -0.65 4.90 -12.44
N HIS A 616 -0.79 5.04 -13.76
CA HIS A 616 -2.01 4.67 -14.48
C HIS A 616 -2.15 3.15 -14.62
N ILE A 617 -1.04 2.42 -14.82
CA ILE A 617 -1.06 0.94 -14.74
C ILE A 617 -1.58 0.50 -13.38
N ALA A 618 -1.03 1.05 -12.28
CA ALA A 618 -1.43 0.69 -10.92
C ALA A 618 -2.94 0.87 -10.71
N SER A 619 -3.49 2.04 -11.04
CA SER A 619 -4.93 2.23 -10.86
C SER A 619 -5.79 1.43 -11.85
N SER A 620 -5.31 1.10 -13.05
CA SER A 620 -6.05 0.23 -13.96
C SER A 620 -6.22 -1.18 -13.37
N LEU A 621 -5.15 -1.73 -12.81
CA LEU A 621 -5.17 -3.05 -12.19
C LEU A 621 -6.15 -3.16 -11.00
N GLU A 622 -6.45 -2.06 -10.30
CA GLU A 622 -7.39 -2.10 -9.15
C GLU A 622 -8.81 -2.55 -9.55
N HIS A 623 -9.21 -2.37 -10.82
CA HIS A 623 -10.50 -2.87 -11.30
C HIS A 623 -10.34 -4.12 -12.18
N GLU A 624 -9.29 -4.20 -13.00
CA GLU A 624 -9.07 -5.34 -13.91
C GLU A 624 -8.95 -6.66 -13.15
N ILE A 625 -8.25 -6.67 -12.01
CA ILE A 625 -8.09 -7.86 -11.18
C ILE A 625 -9.44 -8.40 -10.71
N TRP A 626 -10.34 -7.51 -10.30
CA TRP A 626 -11.67 -7.94 -9.91
C TRP A 626 -12.51 -8.39 -11.10
N GLN A 627 -12.41 -7.72 -12.25
CA GLN A 627 -13.12 -8.20 -13.44
C GLN A 627 -12.68 -9.60 -13.85
N GLU A 628 -11.38 -9.88 -13.77
CA GLU A 628 -10.81 -11.20 -14.08
C GLU A 628 -11.23 -12.27 -13.08
N LEU A 629 -11.19 -11.97 -11.78
CA LEU A 629 -11.51 -12.95 -10.74
C LEU A 629 -13.01 -13.21 -10.59
N THR A 630 -13.84 -12.24 -10.96
CA THR A 630 -15.25 -12.22 -10.55
C THR A 630 -16.19 -12.27 -11.75
N GLY A 631 -15.76 -11.76 -12.91
CA GLY A 631 -16.61 -11.60 -14.10
C GLY A 631 -17.57 -10.42 -14.03
N TYR A 632 -17.57 -9.63 -12.94
CA TYR A 632 -18.42 -8.44 -12.77
C TYR A 632 -17.67 -7.16 -13.10
N ASP A 633 -18.40 -6.11 -13.46
CA ASP A 633 -17.76 -4.82 -13.67
C ASP A 633 -17.13 -4.30 -12.37
N ALA A 634 -16.05 -3.53 -12.49
CA ALA A 634 -15.37 -2.91 -11.37
C ALA A 634 -14.88 -1.52 -11.74
N VAL A 635 -14.68 -0.66 -10.75
CA VAL A 635 -14.39 0.76 -10.90
C VAL A 635 -13.15 1.12 -10.11
N SER A 636 -12.08 1.55 -10.78
CA SER A 636 -10.94 2.20 -10.15
C SER A 636 -10.94 3.71 -10.41
N THR A 637 -9.92 4.44 -9.98
CA THR A 637 -9.83 5.89 -10.23
C THR A 637 -9.87 6.21 -11.72
N VAL A 638 -9.01 5.57 -12.53
CA VAL A 638 -8.94 5.84 -13.97
C VAL A 638 -10.23 5.47 -14.70
N ARG A 639 -10.85 4.35 -14.33
CA ARG A 639 -12.12 3.90 -14.91
C ARG A 639 -13.29 4.77 -14.45
N GLY A 640 -13.31 5.17 -13.18
CA GLY A 640 -14.30 6.09 -12.64
C GLY A 640 -14.29 7.43 -13.37
N ILE A 641 -13.11 7.94 -13.74
CA ILE A 641 -12.98 9.14 -14.59
C ILE A 641 -13.61 8.88 -15.96
N GLN A 642 -13.25 7.77 -16.63
CA GLN A 642 -13.82 7.43 -17.94
C GLN A 642 -15.35 7.35 -17.90
N MET A 643 -15.92 6.72 -16.87
CA MET A 643 -17.37 6.59 -16.66
C MET A 643 -18.04 7.94 -16.41
N ALA A 644 -17.45 8.80 -15.57
CA ALA A 644 -17.99 10.15 -15.34
C ALA A 644 -18.02 10.97 -16.64
N LEU A 645 -16.95 10.91 -17.45
CA LEU A 645 -16.88 11.60 -18.73
C LEU A 645 -17.88 11.05 -19.76
N ALA A 646 -18.09 9.73 -19.78
CA ALA A 646 -19.13 9.10 -20.59
C ALA A 646 -20.54 9.58 -20.19
N ASN A 647 -20.75 9.86 -18.90
CA ASN A 647 -21.99 10.43 -18.36
C ASN A 647 -22.05 11.97 -18.42
N GLY A 648 -21.27 12.59 -19.31
CA GLY A 648 -21.35 14.02 -19.61
C GLY A 648 -20.57 14.94 -18.66
N ALA A 649 -19.76 14.39 -17.75
CA ALA A 649 -18.81 15.22 -17.00
C ALA A 649 -17.71 15.76 -17.93
N THR A 650 -17.07 16.85 -17.50
CA THR A 650 -15.87 17.40 -18.14
C THR A 650 -14.67 17.14 -17.24
N LEU A 651 -13.53 16.75 -17.81
CA LEU A 651 -12.30 16.57 -17.03
C LEU A 651 -11.71 17.94 -16.72
N LEU A 652 -11.57 18.26 -15.44
CA LEU A 652 -11.03 19.52 -14.94
C LEU A 652 -9.59 19.32 -14.49
N ASN A 653 -8.76 20.36 -14.64
CA ASN A 653 -7.36 20.36 -14.19
C ASN A 653 -7.06 21.46 -13.17
N PRO A 654 -7.56 21.39 -11.92
CA PRO A 654 -7.18 22.32 -10.86
C PRO A 654 -5.67 22.26 -10.59
N LYS A 655 -4.99 23.40 -10.69
CA LYS A 655 -3.54 23.51 -10.58
C LYS A 655 -3.15 24.90 -10.11
N LYS A 656 -2.08 24.95 -9.30
CA LYS A 656 -1.38 26.18 -9.00
C LYS A 656 0.13 25.94 -8.95
N ASN A 657 0.87 26.65 -9.78
CA ASN A 657 2.33 26.73 -9.72
C ASN A 657 2.78 28.19 -9.91
N ALA A 658 4.08 28.44 -10.08
CA ALA A 658 4.62 29.79 -10.20
C ALA A 658 4.08 30.60 -11.40
N THR A 659 3.64 29.94 -12.48
CA THR A 659 3.25 30.58 -13.74
C THR A 659 1.79 30.37 -14.12
N SER A 660 1.08 29.46 -13.45
CA SER A 660 -0.27 29.04 -13.81
C SER A 660 -1.15 28.83 -12.57
N ASP A 661 -2.38 29.32 -12.65
CA ASP A 661 -3.43 29.10 -11.66
C ASP A 661 -4.76 28.88 -12.39
N THR A 662 -5.24 27.64 -12.41
CA THR A 662 -6.41 27.24 -13.21
C THR A 662 -7.69 27.17 -12.38
N LEU A 663 -7.60 26.95 -11.06
CA LEU A 663 -8.77 26.69 -10.21
C LEU A 663 -9.83 27.80 -10.23
N PRO A 664 -9.49 29.11 -10.22
CA PRO A 664 -10.49 30.18 -10.27
C PRO A 664 -11.45 30.08 -11.45
N GLY A 665 -10.98 29.59 -12.61
CA GLY A 665 -11.81 29.41 -13.80
C GLY A 665 -12.67 28.15 -13.81
N LEU A 666 -12.49 27.23 -12.85
CA LEU A 666 -13.13 25.91 -12.84
C LEU A 666 -14.34 25.82 -11.87
N TYR A 667 -14.54 26.81 -11.01
CA TYR A 667 -15.63 26.80 -10.01
C TYR A 667 -17.03 26.67 -10.62
N ALA A 668 -17.27 27.28 -11.78
CA ALA A 668 -18.52 27.15 -12.51
C ALA A 668 -18.81 25.70 -12.93
N SER A 669 -17.78 24.96 -13.36
CA SER A 669 -17.89 23.54 -13.72
C SER A 669 -18.23 22.65 -12.52
N PHE A 670 -17.87 23.07 -11.30
CA PHE A 670 -18.29 22.42 -10.04
C PHE A 670 -19.68 22.89 -9.53
N GLY A 671 -20.37 23.74 -10.28
CA GLY A 671 -21.69 24.27 -9.96
C GLY A 671 -21.69 25.46 -9.00
N PHE A 672 -20.56 26.16 -8.85
CA PHE A 672 -20.49 27.38 -8.04
C PHE A 672 -20.57 28.65 -8.89
N SER A 673 -21.08 29.72 -8.29
CA SER A 673 -21.15 31.06 -8.88
C SER A 673 -20.45 32.09 -8.01
N THR A 674 -20.12 33.26 -8.56
CA THR A 674 -19.44 34.36 -7.84
C THR A 674 -20.38 35.25 -7.01
N SER A 675 -21.67 34.89 -6.95
CA SER A 675 -22.69 35.64 -6.21
C SER A 675 -23.64 34.68 -5.50
N ALA A 676 -24.31 35.13 -4.45
CA ALA A 676 -25.28 34.30 -3.74
C ALA A 676 -26.38 33.80 -4.70
N PRO A 677 -26.95 32.59 -4.50
CA PRO A 677 -27.95 32.05 -5.40
C PRO A 677 -29.19 32.94 -5.54
N SER A 678 -29.87 32.84 -6.68
CA SER A 678 -31.11 33.56 -6.94
C SER A 678 -32.13 33.36 -5.80
N GLY A 679 -32.78 34.43 -5.36
CA GLY A 679 -33.74 34.42 -4.25
C GLY A 679 -33.13 34.83 -2.90
N PHE A 680 -31.80 34.88 -2.78
CA PHE A 680 -31.14 35.50 -1.63
C PHE A 680 -30.87 36.97 -1.86
N THR A 681 -31.28 37.82 -0.92
CA THR A 681 -30.95 39.26 -0.89
C THR A 681 -29.96 39.52 0.22
N TYR A 682 -28.82 40.12 -0.10
CA TYR A 682 -27.80 40.42 0.90
C TYR A 682 -28.31 41.45 1.92
N ALA A 683 -28.27 41.10 3.21
CA ALA A 683 -28.77 41.87 4.33
C ALA A 683 -27.70 41.97 5.44
N PRO A 684 -26.65 42.78 5.27
CA PRO A 684 -25.63 42.95 6.30
C PRO A 684 -26.17 43.77 7.47
N TYR A 685 -25.80 43.40 8.70
CA TYR A 685 -26.10 44.17 9.90
C TYR A 685 -24.82 44.63 10.60
N THR A 686 -24.93 45.69 11.39
CA THR A 686 -23.93 46.10 12.38
C THR A 686 -24.63 46.14 13.74
N VAL A 687 -24.23 45.26 14.65
CA VAL A 687 -24.85 45.10 15.97
C VAL A 687 -23.75 45.19 17.02
N PHE A 688 -23.75 46.27 17.78
CA PHE A 688 -22.66 46.62 18.72
C PHE A 688 -21.27 46.54 18.03
N SER A 689 -20.37 45.70 18.55
CA SER A 689 -19.02 45.49 18.01
C SER A 689 -18.93 44.42 16.92
N THR A 690 -20.06 43.87 16.47
CA THR A 690 -20.12 42.76 15.49
C THR A 690 -20.75 43.20 14.18
N ALA A 691 -20.35 42.57 13.07
CA ALA A 691 -20.79 42.91 11.73
C ALA A 691 -21.19 41.65 10.92
N PRO A 692 -22.21 40.88 11.34
CA PRO A 692 -22.61 39.66 10.66
C PRO A 692 -23.12 39.94 9.23
N ALA A 693 -22.59 39.20 8.27
CA ALA A 693 -23.09 39.11 6.91
C ALA A 693 -24.25 38.10 6.85
N THR A 694 -25.43 38.56 6.47
CA THR A 694 -26.63 37.71 6.39
C THR A 694 -27.35 37.92 5.05
N TRP A 695 -28.29 37.04 4.74
CA TRP A 695 -29.13 37.15 3.55
C TRP A 695 -30.58 36.86 3.93
N SER A 696 -31.53 37.59 3.36
CA SER A 696 -32.94 37.23 3.41
C SER A 696 -33.32 36.38 2.19
N SER A 697 -34.35 35.55 2.34
CA SER A 697 -35.01 34.83 1.24
C SER A 697 -36.52 34.88 1.44
N ALA A 698 -37.29 34.67 0.38
CA ALA A 698 -38.74 34.53 0.48
C ALA A 698 -39.15 33.21 1.17
N THR A 699 -38.27 32.19 1.17
CA THR A 699 -38.58 30.84 1.66
C THR A 699 -37.69 30.48 2.85
N SER A 700 -38.30 30.33 4.03
CA SER A 700 -37.62 29.81 5.23
C SER A 700 -37.00 28.44 4.95
N GLY A 701 -35.77 28.22 5.41
CA GLY A 701 -35.02 26.99 5.17
C GLY A 701 -34.26 26.96 3.84
N SER A 702 -34.30 28.02 3.01
CA SER A 702 -33.41 28.13 1.85
C SER A 702 -31.95 28.10 2.28
N LYS A 703 -31.09 27.38 1.54
CA LYS A 703 -29.67 27.20 1.89
C LYS A 703 -28.71 27.43 0.73
N PHE A 704 -27.49 27.82 1.05
CA PHE A 704 -26.35 27.78 0.14
C PHE A 704 -25.04 27.53 0.87
N ASP A 705 -24.07 26.97 0.18
CA ASP A 705 -22.69 26.88 0.66
C ASP A 705 -21.83 27.99 0.05
N THR A 706 -20.84 28.45 0.80
CA THR A 706 -19.87 29.45 0.34
C THR A 706 -18.48 29.23 0.93
N PHE A 707 -17.45 29.62 0.17
CA PHE A 707 -16.07 29.69 0.63
C PHE A 707 -15.25 30.65 -0.24
N LEU A 708 -14.07 31.08 0.24
CA LEU A 708 -13.15 31.90 -0.55
C LEU A 708 -12.58 31.12 -1.74
N SER A 709 -12.64 31.68 -2.95
CA SER A 709 -12.11 31.06 -4.18
C SER A 709 -10.60 30.88 -4.14
N THR A 710 -9.89 31.71 -3.37
CA THR A 710 -8.43 31.65 -3.21
C THR A 710 -8.07 31.90 -1.76
N VAL A 711 -7.02 31.25 -1.26
CA VAL A 711 -6.52 31.43 0.11
C VAL A 711 -5.00 31.55 0.13
N SER A 712 -4.46 31.93 1.28
CA SER A 712 -3.02 31.98 1.57
C SER A 712 -2.77 31.60 3.03
N THR A 713 -1.50 31.39 3.39
CA THR A 713 -1.10 31.21 4.80
C THR A 713 -1.37 32.44 5.67
N SER A 714 -1.60 33.62 5.08
CA SER A 714 -2.05 34.84 5.77
C SER A 714 -3.57 34.98 5.89
N THR A 715 -4.35 34.18 5.18
CA THR A 715 -5.82 34.17 5.31
C THR A 715 -6.21 33.62 6.68
N ASP A 716 -7.15 34.26 7.39
CA ASP A 716 -7.64 33.77 8.69
C ASP A 716 -8.12 32.30 8.60
N ALA A 717 -7.76 31.49 9.60
CA ALA A 717 -8.06 30.05 9.60
C ALA A 717 -9.57 29.75 9.50
N THR A 718 -10.42 30.58 10.12
CA THR A 718 -11.88 30.49 10.03
C THR A 718 -12.34 30.72 8.60
N GLN A 719 -11.74 31.71 7.92
CA GLN A 719 -12.12 32.08 6.55
C GLN A 719 -11.64 31.07 5.49
N ARG A 720 -10.70 30.18 5.83
CA ARG A 720 -10.31 29.04 4.97
C ARG A 720 -11.36 27.93 4.96
N LEU A 721 -12.34 27.94 5.86
CA LEU A 721 -13.37 26.90 5.93
C LEU A 721 -14.48 27.10 4.89
N VAL A 722 -15.32 26.08 4.75
CA VAL A 722 -16.60 26.16 4.04
C VAL A 722 -17.68 26.60 5.03
N GLY A 723 -18.53 27.53 4.64
CA GLY A 723 -19.69 27.94 5.39
C GLY A 723 -20.98 27.53 4.68
N THR A 724 -21.92 26.96 5.43
CA THR A 724 -23.28 26.66 4.95
C THR A 724 -24.25 27.67 5.54
N TYR A 725 -24.81 28.54 4.72
CA TYR A 725 -25.81 29.50 5.14
C TYR A 725 -27.22 28.90 5.06
N THR A 726 -28.02 29.04 6.11
CA THR A 726 -29.46 28.73 6.12
C THR A 726 -30.25 29.98 6.47
N TYR A 727 -31.17 30.38 5.58
CA TYR A 727 -32.10 31.45 5.89
C TYR A 727 -33.18 30.95 6.84
N ALA A 728 -33.31 31.60 7.98
CA ALA A 728 -34.45 31.43 8.87
C ALA A 728 -34.92 32.81 9.36
N PRO A 729 -36.21 33.16 9.18
CA PRO A 729 -36.71 34.49 9.46
C PRO A 729 -36.76 34.82 10.97
N PHE A 730 -36.89 33.80 11.83
CA PHE A 730 -37.13 33.98 13.27
C PHE A 730 -36.04 33.36 14.17
N ASN A 731 -35.07 32.65 13.60
CA ASN A 731 -33.94 32.07 14.34
C ASN A 731 -32.70 31.99 13.42
N GLY A 732 -31.65 31.30 13.86
CA GLY A 732 -30.39 31.22 13.13
C GLY A 732 -29.72 32.59 12.97
N LEU A 733 -28.71 32.70 12.10
CA LEU A 733 -27.92 33.91 11.97
C LEU A 733 -28.76 35.13 11.55
N TYR A 734 -29.66 35.00 10.56
CA TYR A 734 -30.52 36.11 10.13
C TYR A 734 -31.51 36.54 11.21
N GLY A 735 -32.34 35.61 11.70
CA GLY A 735 -33.45 35.94 12.59
C GLY A 735 -32.97 36.54 13.92
N TRP A 736 -31.94 35.95 14.53
CA TRP A 736 -31.36 36.48 15.76
C TRP A 736 -30.70 37.84 15.55
N THR A 737 -29.87 37.99 14.50
CA THR A 737 -29.24 39.27 14.20
C THR A 737 -30.28 40.36 13.91
N LYS A 738 -31.31 40.06 13.12
CA LYS A 738 -32.37 41.02 12.81
C LYS A 738 -33.14 41.42 14.06
N CYS A 739 -33.54 40.47 14.90
CA CYS A 739 -34.25 40.77 16.14
C CYS A 739 -33.45 41.74 17.01
N VAL A 740 -32.16 41.45 17.23
CA VAL A 740 -31.30 42.29 18.07
C VAL A 740 -31.04 43.64 17.41
N ALA A 741 -30.83 43.68 16.09
CA ALA A 741 -30.66 44.93 15.36
C ALA A 741 -31.90 45.84 15.44
N ASP A 742 -33.09 45.28 15.23
CA ASP A 742 -34.37 46.00 15.35
C ASP A 742 -34.58 46.47 16.80
N GLN A 743 -34.27 45.63 17.79
CA GLN A 743 -34.38 45.97 19.22
C GLN A 743 -33.42 47.12 19.59
N VAL A 744 -32.18 47.09 19.12
CA VAL A 744 -31.20 48.16 19.32
C VAL A 744 -31.66 49.45 18.66
N ALA A 745 -32.22 49.39 17.44
CA ALA A 745 -32.77 50.55 16.74
C ALA A 745 -33.97 51.14 17.51
N ALA A 746 -34.88 50.29 17.99
CA ALA A 746 -36.03 50.70 18.80
C ALA A 746 -35.60 51.39 20.10
N VAL A 747 -34.70 50.79 20.88
CA VAL A 747 -34.15 51.40 22.10
C VAL A 747 -33.44 52.72 21.80
N ASN A 748 -32.73 52.80 20.67
CA ASN A 748 -32.03 54.03 20.28
C ASN A 748 -32.95 55.19 19.91
N SER A 749 -34.18 54.92 19.48
CA SER A 749 -35.18 55.95 19.16
C SER A 749 -35.72 56.70 20.38
N TYR A 750 -35.57 56.15 21.59
CA TYR A 750 -36.03 56.80 22.82
C TYR A 750 -35.01 57.80 23.39
N PRO A 751 -35.47 58.88 24.06
CA PRO A 751 -34.62 59.79 24.83
C PRO A 751 -33.79 59.09 25.90
N ALA A 752 -32.60 59.62 26.22
CA ALA A 752 -31.70 59.04 27.21
C ALA A 752 -32.31 58.95 28.63
N THR A 753 -33.28 59.81 28.94
CA THR A 753 -33.97 59.89 30.23
C THR A 753 -35.15 58.93 30.36
N SER A 754 -35.55 58.24 29.29
CA SER A 754 -36.66 57.29 29.32
C SER A 754 -36.29 56.03 30.11
N THR A 755 -37.17 55.63 31.03
CA THR A 755 -37.13 54.29 31.63
C THR A 755 -37.82 53.32 30.67
N LEU A 756 -37.09 52.31 30.22
CA LEU A 756 -37.56 51.28 29.30
C LEU A 756 -37.67 49.96 30.06
N THR A 757 -38.75 49.23 29.83
CA THR A 757 -38.99 47.90 30.41
C THR A 757 -39.41 46.94 29.29
N GLY A 758 -38.91 45.71 29.31
CA GLY A 758 -39.17 44.71 28.28
C GLY A 758 -38.34 43.47 28.47
N SER A 759 -38.10 42.73 27.38
CA SER A 759 -37.21 41.57 27.35
C SER A 759 -36.32 41.59 26.11
N THR A 760 -35.13 41.01 26.21
CA THR A 760 -34.23 40.75 25.07
C THR A 760 -34.87 39.75 24.10
N CYS A 761 -34.29 39.59 22.91
CA CYS A 761 -34.78 38.66 21.90
C CYS A 761 -34.94 37.21 22.38
N ASP A 762 -34.15 36.77 23.35
CA ASP A 762 -34.26 35.43 23.96
C ASP A 762 -35.19 35.36 25.19
N GLY A 763 -35.85 36.47 25.53
CA GLY A 763 -36.80 36.56 26.64
C GLY A 763 -36.22 37.04 27.97
N THR A 764 -34.93 37.40 28.06
CA THR A 764 -34.33 37.92 29.30
C THR A 764 -34.92 39.29 29.66
N PRO A 765 -35.55 39.46 30.84
CA PRO A 765 -36.18 40.74 31.19
C PRO A 765 -35.15 41.85 31.44
N PHE A 766 -35.50 43.09 31.10
CA PHE A 766 -34.73 44.28 31.44
C PHE A 766 -35.62 45.42 31.92
N SER A 767 -35.07 46.28 32.76
CA SER A 767 -35.66 47.57 33.11
C SER A 767 -34.56 48.57 33.43
N GLY A 768 -34.66 49.80 32.94
CA GLY A 768 -33.70 50.84 33.26
C GLY A 768 -33.61 51.96 32.23
N THR A 769 -32.55 52.76 32.32
CA THR A 769 -32.24 53.81 31.34
C THR A 769 -31.86 53.19 29.99
N LYS A 770 -31.90 53.99 28.92
CA LYS A 770 -31.38 53.59 27.59
C LYS A 770 -30.00 52.94 27.66
N ALA A 771 -29.06 53.52 28.42
CA ALA A 771 -27.70 52.99 28.54
C ALA A 771 -27.69 51.62 29.26
N THR A 772 -28.48 51.46 30.32
CA THR A 772 -28.63 50.20 31.05
C THR A 772 -29.19 49.11 30.14
N VAL A 773 -30.25 49.40 29.38
CA VAL A 773 -30.89 48.43 28.49
C VAL A 773 -29.98 48.03 27.34
N LEU A 774 -29.28 48.96 26.70
CA LEU A 774 -28.30 48.64 25.65
C LEU A 774 -27.15 47.75 26.18
N SER A 775 -26.72 47.96 27.43
CA SER A 775 -25.72 47.10 28.08
C SER A 775 -26.25 45.67 28.28
N VAL A 776 -27.49 45.50 28.76
CA VAL A 776 -28.12 44.19 28.90
C VAL A 776 -28.23 43.48 27.54
N ILE A 777 -28.70 44.18 26.50
CA ILE A 777 -28.84 43.60 25.16
C ILE A 777 -27.45 43.24 24.58
N SER A 778 -26.43 44.07 24.77
CA SER A 778 -25.06 43.77 24.33
C SER A 778 -24.48 42.54 25.02
N ASN A 779 -24.65 42.43 26.34
CA ASN A 779 -24.21 41.28 27.12
C ASN A 779 -24.95 40.01 26.73
N ASN A 780 -26.26 40.09 26.49
CA ASN A 780 -27.05 38.96 26.02
C ASN A 780 -26.66 38.54 24.59
N TRP A 781 -26.42 39.48 23.68
CA TRP A 781 -25.96 39.22 22.31
C TRP A 781 -24.64 38.43 22.30
N SER A 782 -23.62 38.95 23.01
CA SER A 782 -22.27 38.39 23.03
C SER A 782 -22.10 37.18 23.95
N GLY A 783 -22.81 37.15 25.08
CA GLY A 783 -22.68 36.12 26.11
C GLY A 783 -23.68 34.97 26.00
N THR A 784 -24.78 35.15 25.25
CA THR A 784 -25.87 34.15 25.18
C THR A 784 -26.31 33.85 23.75
N ILE A 785 -26.76 34.84 22.98
CA ILE A 785 -27.31 34.63 21.63
C ILE A 785 -26.26 34.05 20.68
N ILE A 786 -25.09 34.70 20.55
CA ILE A 786 -24.03 34.21 19.67
C ILE A 786 -23.56 32.80 20.08
N PRO A 787 -23.15 32.54 21.34
CA PRO A 787 -22.57 31.24 21.68
C PRO A 787 -23.61 30.09 21.70
N SER A 788 -24.82 30.35 22.21
CA SER A 788 -25.80 29.29 22.52
C SER A 788 -26.86 29.08 21.45
N TYR A 789 -27.27 30.14 20.75
CA TYR A 789 -28.36 30.06 19.77
C TYR A 789 -27.89 30.10 18.31
N ILE A 790 -26.74 30.74 18.03
CA ILE A 790 -26.14 30.79 16.68
C ILE A 790 -24.94 29.83 16.58
N GLY A 791 -24.13 29.74 17.62
CA GLY A 791 -22.83 29.07 17.63
C GLY A 791 -21.68 30.04 17.32
N GLN A 792 -20.70 30.12 18.22
CA GLN A 792 -19.61 31.11 18.14
C GLN A 792 -18.77 30.98 16.85
N ASN A 793 -18.36 29.76 16.49
CA ASN A 793 -17.52 29.54 15.30
C ASN A 793 -18.28 29.86 14.00
N TYR A 794 -19.56 29.48 13.95
CA TYR A 794 -20.43 29.78 12.83
C TYR A 794 -20.66 31.28 12.68
N PHE A 795 -20.89 32.00 13.79
CA PHE A 795 -20.99 33.45 13.79
C PHE A 795 -19.69 34.12 13.32
N ASN A 796 -18.55 33.71 13.88
CA ASN A 796 -17.23 34.25 13.52
C ASN A 796 -16.93 34.06 12.03
N TYR A 797 -17.37 32.95 11.43
CA TYR A 797 -17.22 32.73 10.00
C TYR A 797 -17.88 33.83 9.17
N PHE A 798 -19.12 34.20 9.51
CA PHE A 798 -19.92 35.20 8.78
C PHE A 798 -19.72 36.64 9.26
N ASP A 799 -18.90 36.89 10.28
CA ASP A 799 -18.63 38.24 10.78
C ASP A 799 -17.63 38.98 9.89
N ARG A 800 -18.04 40.14 9.35
CA ARG A 800 -17.19 40.99 8.52
C ARG A 800 -16.01 41.56 9.31
N ASN A 801 -16.17 41.76 10.63
CA ASN A 801 -15.07 42.18 11.50
C ASN A 801 -14.04 41.06 11.73
N LYS A 802 -14.37 39.81 11.37
CA LYS A 802 -13.50 38.63 11.39
C LYS A 802 -13.10 38.19 9.97
N GLY A 803 -13.18 39.10 8.99
CA GLY A 803 -12.67 38.89 7.64
C GLY A 803 -13.68 38.34 6.64
N PHE A 804 -14.96 38.17 7.00
CA PHE A 804 -15.96 37.80 6.00
C PHE A 804 -16.15 38.92 4.95
N SER A 805 -16.10 38.56 3.67
CA SER A 805 -16.41 39.43 2.54
C SER A 805 -17.17 38.63 1.49
N THR A 806 -18.12 39.23 0.77
CA THR A 806 -18.79 38.58 -0.37
C THR A 806 -17.90 38.56 -1.62
N SER A 807 -16.88 39.42 -1.68
CA SER A 807 -15.91 39.44 -2.78
C SER A 807 -14.89 38.31 -2.62
N GLY A 808 -14.45 37.73 -3.74
CA GLY A 808 -13.52 36.60 -3.76
C GLY A 808 -14.11 35.30 -3.21
N ARG A 809 -15.45 35.19 -3.14
CA ARG A 809 -16.15 33.97 -2.74
C ARG A 809 -16.90 33.33 -3.89
N VAL A 810 -17.10 32.04 -3.72
CA VAL A 810 -17.99 31.25 -4.56
C VAL A 810 -19.16 30.74 -3.73
N PHE A 811 -20.30 30.54 -4.38
CA PHE A 811 -21.58 30.19 -3.77
C PHE A 811 -22.30 29.11 -4.56
N ARG A 812 -23.00 28.21 -3.88
CA ARG A 812 -23.83 27.17 -4.52
C ARG A 812 -25.10 26.92 -3.73
N ALA A 813 -26.24 26.90 -4.41
CA ALA A 813 -27.54 26.58 -3.80
C ALA A 813 -27.55 25.15 -3.25
N LEU A 814 -28.30 24.95 -2.17
CA LEU A 814 -28.55 23.64 -1.58
C LEU A 814 -30.05 23.28 -1.63
N PRO A 815 -30.41 21.98 -1.80
CA PRO A 815 -29.50 20.85 -2.02
C PRO A 815 -28.79 20.93 -3.37
N SER A 816 -27.53 20.49 -3.42
CA SER A 816 -26.79 20.38 -4.69
C SER A 816 -27.32 19.21 -5.52
N ALA A 817 -26.97 19.17 -6.80
CA ALA A 817 -27.24 17.99 -7.62
C ALA A 817 -26.62 16.72 -6.99
N ALA A 818 -27.29 15.59 -7.12
CA ALA A 818 -26.89 14.33 -6.47
C ALA A 818 -25.53 13.79 -7.00
N ASP A 819 -25.11 14.24 -8.17
CA ASP A 819 -23.83 13.96 -8.83
C ASP A 819 -22.79 15.10 -8.64
N ALA A 820 -23.07 16.11 -7.81
CA ALA A 820 -22.13 17.20 -7.57
C ALA A 820 -21.08 16.82 -6.52
N HIS A 821 -19.84 17.23 -6.73
CA HIS A 821 -18.81 17.22 -5.69
C HIS A 821 -19.23 18.12 -4.53
N ASP A 822 -19.11 17.64 -3.29
CA ASP A 822 -19.43 18.45 -2.12
C ASP A 822 -18.45 19.63 -1.96
N ALA A 823 -18.88 20.68 -1.23
CA ALA A 823 -18.09 21.89 -1.10
C ALA A 823 -16.79 21.68 -0.30
N LEU A 824 -16.75 20.71 0.62
CA LEU A 824 -15.53 20.38 1.38
C LEU A 824 -14.47 19.77 0.47
N THR A 825 -14.86 18.92 -0.47
CA THR A 825 -13.94 18.32 -1.46
C THR A 825 -13.30 19.41 -2.32
N VAL A 826 -14.10 20.31 -2.89
CA VAL A 826 -13.59 21.39 -3.74
C VAL A 826 -12.74 22.39 -2.94
N ALA A 827 -13.14 22.74 -1.72
CA ALA A 827 -12.36 23.58 -0.82
C ALA A 827 -11.07 22.89 -0.31
N GLY A 828 -11.09 21.56 -0.20
CA GLY A 828 -9.94 20.72 0.11
C GLY A 828 -8.88 20.80 -0.98
N ILE A 829 -9.27 20.61 -2.25
CA ILE A 829 -8.39 20.81 -3.41
C ILE A 829 -7.83 22.24 -3.42
N ARG A 830 -8.67 23.25 -3.21
CA ARG A 830 -8.22 24.65 -3.07
C ARG A 830 -7.16 24.78 -1.99
N ASN A 831 -7.39 24.27 -0.78
CA ASN A 831 -6.42 24.38 0.31
C ASN A 831 -5.11 23.67 -0.02
N ASP A 832 -5.19 22.49 -0.63
CA ASP A 832 -4.02 21.69 -1.03
C ASP A 832 -3.14 22.44 -2.04
N ILE A 833 -3.72 23.18 -2.99
CA ILE A 833 -2.95 23.91 -3.99
C ILE A 833 -2.50 25.32 -3.54
N TYR A 834 -3.27 25.99 -2.66
CA TYR A 834 -3.01 27.39 -2.26
C TYR A 834 -2.20 27.56 -0.98
N LEU A 835 -2.21 26.58 -0.06
CA LEU A 835 -1.47 26.68 1.21
C LEU A 835 -0.05 26.10 1.13
N ARG A 836 0.39 25.75 -0.08
CA ARG A 836 1.74 25.26 -0.37
C ARG A 836 2.73 26.39 -0.61
N ASP A 837 3.99 26.12 -0.29
CA ASP A 837 5.12 26.89 -0.81
C ASP A 837 5.47 26.39 -2.21
N THR A 838 4.96 27.09 -3.23
CA THR A 838 5.17 26.76 -4.64
C THR A 838 6.62 26.91 -5.09
N SER A 839 7.50 27.52 -4.29
CA SER A 839 8.95 27.56 -4.57
C SER A 839 9.64 26.22 -4.33
N GLN A 840 9.03 25.34 -3.52
CA GLN A 840 9.56 24.01 -3.20
C GLN A 840 8.81 22.91 -3.94
N ASN A 841 7.49 22.91 -3.88
CA ASN A 841 6.66 21.93 -4.58
C ASN A 841 5.31 22.51 -4.99
N TRP A 842 4.71 21.92 -6.02
CA TRP A 842 3.38 22.27 -6.48
C TRP A 842 2.60 21.03 -6.90
N VAL A 843 1.30 21.19 -7.06
CA VAL A 843 0.38 20.07 -7.34
C VAL A 843 -0.59 20.42 -8.45
N GLU A 844 -1.02 19.40 -9.19
CA GLU A 844 -2.13 19.46 -10.12
C GLU A 844 -3.06 18.27 -9.91
N TYR A 845 -4.35 18.50 -10.18
CA TYR A 845 -5.40 17.50 -10.11
C TYR A 845 -5.94 17.22 -11.51
N LEU A 846 -6.43 16.01 -11.74
CA LEU A 846 -7.38 15.67 -12.81
C LEU A 846 -8.63 15.12 -12.14
N ILE A 847 -9.75 15.82 -12.28
CA ILE A 847 -11.00 15.49 -11.59
C ILE A 847 -12.19 15.72 -12.53
N PRO A 848 -13.13 14.78 -12.69
CA PRO A 848 -14.34 15.04 -13.46
C PRO A 848 -15.20 16.10 -12.75
N SER A 849 -15.90 16.94 -13.50
CA SER A 849 -16.75 18.01 -12.94
C SER A 849 -17.91 17.50 -12.06
N LYS A 850 -18.21 16.20 -12.14
CA LYS A 850 -19.29 15.50 -11.46
C LYS A 850 -18.79 14.17 -10.90
N LEU A 851 -19.49 13.62 -9.92
CA LEU A 851 -19.26 12.29 -9.39
C LEU A 851 -19.51 11.23 -10.47
N THR A 852 -18.79 10.11 -10.38
CA THR A 852 -19.14 8.88 -11.09
C THR A 852 -20.34 8.27 -10.39
N VAL A 853 -21.44 8.01 -11.10
CA VAL A 853 -22.69 7.53 -10.50
C VAL A 853 -23.16 6.23 -11.15
N GLY A 854 -23.59 5.29 -10.31
CA GLY A 854 -24.28 4.06 -10.69
C GLY A 854 -25.60 3.90 -9.92
N ALA A 855 -26.23 2.73 -10.01
CA ALA A 855 -27.49 2.46 -9.31
C ALA A 855 -27.32 2.49 -7.77
N THR A 856 -26.20 1.97 -7.28
CA THR A 856 -25.92 1.76 -5.85
C THR A 856 -24.76 2.60 -5.32
N TYR A 857 -24.02 3.30 -6.19
CA TYR A 857 -22.81 4.03 -5.81
C TYR A 857 -22.71 5.44 -6.38
N ARG A 858 -21.92 6.26 -5.69
CA ARG A 858 -21.51 7.60 -6.11
C ARG A 858 -20.06 7.78 -5.71
N PHE A 859 -19.15 7.85 -6.66
CA PHE A 859 -17.71 7.98 -6.40
C PHE A 859 -17.20 9.37 -6.75
N SER A 860 -16.43 9.94 -5.83
CA SER A 860 -15.52 11.04 -6.13
C SER A 860 -14.20 10.44 -6.56
N VAL A 861 -13.74 10.73 -7.77
CA VAL A 861 -12.47 10.24 -8.31
C VAL A 861 -11.57 11.39 -8.73
N ASP A 862 -10.29 11.31 -8.42
CA ASP A 862 -9.30 12.28 -8.86
C ASP A 862 -7.88 11.71 -8.96
N VAL A 863 -7.08 12.27 -9.87
CA VAL A 863 -5.64 12.05 -9.96
C VAL A 863 -4.92 13.28 -9.45
N ARG A 864 -4.16 13.14 -8.39
CA ARG A 864 -3.36 14.23 -7.81
C ARG A 864 -1.87 13.98 -8.06
N LYS A 865 -1.23 14.89 -8.79
CA LYS A 865 0.20 14.84 -9.11
C LYS A 865 0.97 15.89 -8.30
N SER A 866 2.12 15.51 -7.76
CA SER A 866 3.00 16.37 -6.96
C SER A 866 4.34 16.53 -7.66
N TYR A 867 4.80 17.76 -7.80
CA TYR A 867 6.04 18.09 -8.48
C TYR A 867 6.99 18.81 -7.53
N ASP A 868 8.27 18.45 -7.59
CA ASP A 868 9.33 19.29 -7.06
C ASP A 868 9.56 20.49 -7.99
N THR A 869 9.63 21.69 -7.43
CA THR A 869 9.77 22.92 -8.21
C THR A 869 11.19 23.11 -8.74
N THR A 870 12.20 22.65 -8.01
CA THR A 870 13.62 22.89 -8.33
C THR A 870 14.05 22.13 -9.58
N ASN A 871 13.67 20.86 -9.67
CA ASN A 871 14.07 19.98 -10.76
C ASN A 871 12.92 19.64 -11.72
N GLY A 872 11.68 20.05 -11.41
CA GLY A 872 10.50 19.76 -12.21
C GLY A 872 10.08 18.28 -12.20
N GLN A 873 10.59 17.47 -11.27
CA GLN A 873 10.32 16.03 -11.21
C GLN A 873 8.94 15.76 -10.60
N LEU A 874 8.19 14.84 -11.21
CA LEU A 874 6.97 14.27 -10.66
C LEU A 874 7.35 13.35 -9.50
N THR A 875 7.15 13.79 -8.26
CA THR A 875 7.59 13.06 -7.06
C THR A 875 6.50 12.21 -6.42
N GLY A 876 5.25 12.40 -6.84
CA GLY A 876 4.14 11.60 -6.35
C GLY A 876 2.91 11.69 -7.23
N ILE A 877 2.19 10.57 -7.35
CA ILE A 877 0.89 10.48 -7.99
C ILE A 877 -0.06 9.74 -7.04
N SER A 878 -1.22 10.32 -6.77
CA SER A 878 -2.27 9.71 -5.98
C SER A 878 -3.49 9.53 -6.87
N MET A 879 -3.99 8.31 -6.93
CA MET A 879 -5.17 7.91 -7.67
C MET A 879 -6.26 7.65 -6.62
N SER A 880 -7.18 8.60 -6.46
CA SER A 880 -8.18 8.55 -5.39
C SER A 880 -9.55 8.18 -5.92
N ILE A 881 -10.21 7.29 -5.20
CA ILE A 881 -11.63 6.99 -5.33
C ILE A 881 -12.23 6.95 -3.92
N LEU A 882 -13.30 7.72 -3.72
CA LEU A 882 -14.01 7.84 -2.46
C LEU A 882 -15.51 7.65 -2.70
N ASN A 883 -16.08 6.64 -2.08
CA ASN A 883 -17.51 6.41 -2.09
C ASN A 883 -18.23 7.43 -1.20
N ARG A 884 -19.21 8.10 -1.79
CA ARG A 884 -20.05 9.14 -1.17
C ARG A 884 -21.44 8.64 -0.84
N SER A 885 -21.77 7.40 -1.22
CA SER A 885 -23.03 6.73 -0.88
C SER A 885 -22.88 5.89 0.39
N LEU A 886 -21.68 5.30 0.62
CA LEU A 886 -21.23 4.54 1.79
C LEU A 886 -19.70 4.70 1.91
N SER A 887 -19.07 4.52 3.07
CA SER A 887 -17.61 4.78 3.24
C SER A 887 -16.74 3.62 2.72
N ALA A 888 -16.28 3.69 1.48
CA ALA A 888 -15.25 2.81 0.91
C ALA A 888 -14.33 3.60 -0.04
N GLY A 889 -13.04 3.27 -0.08
CA GLY A 889 -12.06 3.81 -1.04
C GLY A 889 -11.20 2.68 -1.63
N GLY A 890 -10.67 2.87 -2.84
CA GLY A 890 -10.04 1.82 -3.67
C GLY A 890 -10.94 1.32 -4.83
N GLY A 891 -10.40 0.43 -5.67
CA GLY A 891 -11.15 -0.17 -6.78
C GLY A 891 -12.33 -1.01 -6.28
N TYR A 892 -13.53 -0.87 -6.86
CA TYR A 892 -14.81 -1.40 -6.36
C TYR A 892 -15.53 -2.29 -7.37
N VAL A 893 -16.12 -3.42 -6.97
CA VAL A 893 -16.94 -4.28 -7.86
C VAL A 893 -18.42 -3.86 -7.88
N ASP A 894 -18.96 -3.62 -9.07
CA ASP A 894 -20.39 -3.38 -9.31
C ASP A 894 -21.11 -4.71 -9.63
N THR A 895 -21.91 -5.18 -8.68
CA THR A 895 -22.66 -6.44 -8.77
C THR A 895 -23.87 -6.37 -9.71
N SER A 896 -24.22 -5.18 -10.22
CA SER A 896 -25.41 -5.00 -11.07
C SER A 896 -25.17 -5.25 -12.57
N SER A 897 -23.91 -5.37 -13.00
CA SER A 897 -23.58 -5.56 -14.41
C SER A 897 -22.40 -6.51 -14.66
N PRO A 898 -22.49 -7.39 -15.68
CA PRO A 898 -21.36 -8.22 -16.10
C PRO A 898 -20.19 -7.37 -16.62
N ALA A 899 -18.97 -7.87 -16.45
CA ALA A 899 -17.78 -7.25 -17.02
C ALA A 899 -17.88 -7.17 -18.56
N PRO A 900 -17.38 -6.09 -19.19
CA PRO A 900 -17.19 -6.06 -20.64
C PRO A 900 -16.33 -7.23 -21.11
N SER A 901 -16.54 -7.73 -22.33
CA SER A 901 -15.75 -8.83 -22.87
C SER A 901 -14.26 -8.47 -22.93
N ILE A 902 -13.47 -9.04 -22.02
CA ILE A 902 -12.02 -8.84 -21.98
C ILE A 902 -11.41 -9.55 -23.19
N GLN A 903 -10.56 -8.85 -23.94
CA GLN A 903 -9.66 -9.49 -24.90
C GLN A 903 -8.55 -10.18 -24.10
N VAL A 904 -8.77 -11.41 -23.66
CA VAL A 904 -7.70 -12.26 -23.12
C VAL A 904 -6.71 -12.49 -24.26
N ARG A 905 -5.59 -11.78 -24.26
CA ARG A 905 -4.49 -12.06 -25.20
C ARG A 905 -3.64 -13.19 -24.63
N ASP A 906 -3.17 -14.06 -25.52
CA ASP A 906 -2.17 -15.12 -25.24
C ASP A 906 -0.83 -14.60 -24.64
N ALA A 907 -0.67 -13.28 -24.46
CA ALA A 907 0.48 -12.64 -23.81
C ALA A 907 0.55 -12.91 -22.29
N ASP A 908 -0.55 -13.36 -21.66
CA ASP A 908 -0.59 -13.76 -20.24
C ASP A 908 -0.05 -15.17 -19.99
N LYS A 909 0.54 -15.84 -21.00
CA LYS A 909 1.32 -17.06 -20.76
C LYS A 909 2.74 -16.67 -20.33
N PRO A 910 3.21 -17.06 -19.14
CA PRO A 910 4.63 -16.96 -18.85
C PRO A 910 5.38 -17.71 -19.95
N THR A 911 6.41 -17.08 -20.51
CA THR A 911 7.35 -17.76 -21.40
C THR A 911 8.00 -18.90 -20.61
N GLU A 912 7.44 -20.10 -20.71
CA GLU A 912 8.18 -21.31 -20.36
C GLU A 912 9.39 -21.41 -21.31
N PRO A 913 10.62 -21.51 -20.80
CA PRO A 913 11.72 -21.91 -21.65
C PRO A 913 11.48 -23.35 -22.12
N ILE A 914 11.70 -23.54 -23.42
CA ILE A 914 11.60 -24.78 -24.17
C ILE A 914 12.32 -25.94 -23.43
N ASP A 915 11.55 -26.95 -23.00
CA ASP A 915 11.79 -28.41 -22.95
C ASP A 915 10.78 -28.98 -21.94
N ASP A 916 9.87 -29.92 -22.22
CA ASP A 916 9.87 -31.02 -23.18
C ASP A 916 8.41 -31.41 -23.48
N LYS A 917 8.10 -31.78 -24.73
CA LYS A 917 6.74 -32.15 -25.15
C LYS A 917 6.33 -33.49 -24.53
N LYS A 918 5.28 -33.50 -23.68
CA LYS A 918 4.11 -34.41 -23.78
C LYS A 918 3.12 -34.23 -22.61
N SER A 919 1.85 -34.21 -23.00
CA SER A 919 0.60 -34.33 -22.21
C SER A 919 0.16 -33.16 -21.32
N ALA A 920 -0.58 -32.23 -21.93
CA ALA A 920 -1.71 -31.56 -21.30
C ALA A 920 -2.76 -31.27 -22.39
N SER A 921 -3.58 -32.28 -22.70
CA SER A 921 -4.81 -32.09 -23.48
C SER A 921 -5.99 -32.02 -22.51
N ASN A 922 -6.86 -31.03 -22.74
CA ASN A 922 -8.23 -30.91 -22.26
C ASN A 922 -8.45 -30.51 -20.79
N ILE A 923 -8.38 -29.21 -20.51
CA ILE A 923 -9.32 -28.54 -19.59
C ILE A 923 -9.66 -27.20 -20.23
N ASN A 924 -10.65 -27.20 -21.11
CA ASN A 924 -11.31 -25.98 -21.59
C ASN A 924 -12.75 -26.35 -21.93
N GLN A 925 -13.58 -26.47 -20.90
CA GLN A 925 -15.04 -26.47 -20.98
C GLN A 925 -15.63 -26.48 -19.56
N GLY A 926 -16.29 -25.38 -19.20
CA GLY A 926 -16.98 -25.20 -17.92
C GLY A 926 -16.91 -23.74 -17.53
N ARG A 927 -17.88 -22.97 -18.00
CA ARG A 927 -18.14 -21.58 -17.61
C ARG A 927 -18.34 -21.45 -16.11
#